data_AF-A0A8K1GKW2-F1
#
_entry.id   AF-A0A8K1GKW2-F1
#
_cell.length_a   1.000
_cell.length_b   1.000
_cell.length_c   1.000
_cell.angle_alpha   90.00
_cell.angle_beta   90.00
_cell.angle_gamma   90.00
#
_symmetry.space_group_name_H-M   'P 1'
#
loop_
_entity.id
_entity.type
_entity.pdbx_description
1 polymer ?
#
loop_
_entity_poly.entity_id
_entity_poly.type
_entity_poly.pdbx_seq_one_letter_code
_entity_poly.pdbx_strand_id
1 'polypeptide(L)'
;MAAVIELERLQSVLDLHCCCCHQLFAEPVRLTDCGHSFCRGCILQHCAGRPRAACPLCRSAFGPQHLRPNRELAALLSLVPRELAERLETQEEPESCGAAACNDRSSARRRPGEKEEEIWESSKQQEITEETIHLLRKDLDKTKEYTSQIKSQIIKDFYCMKEYVERQERNTLMFIEQEQKAAQQKIEETIRQLTDIKAHPSDLSERQRYKGSPTTINKITLDEKLNIVKSAVEDLERKLEILLLKNYAQQLPPVQPPDSDQEPSVSSSSPESAAESPAPTISSQFSQWAADVTLDSTRVHERLALTAQNRRVMVSNHLTTYQPSPKRFCISQVMCSQGFSTGCHYWEVITKDSDGWAVGVAHEMIARVGKTSLIMSLVSEEFPEEVPPRAEEITIPADVTPERVPTHIVDYSEAEQSDEQLYHEISQANVICIVYAVNNKNSIDKVTSRWIPLINERTDKDSRLPLILVGNKSDLVEYSSMETILPIMNQYTEIETCVECSAKNLKNISELFYYAQKAVLHPTGPLYCPEEKEMKPACIKALTRIFRISDQDNDGTLNDAELNFFQRICFNTPLAPQALEDVKNVVRKNLSDGVADNGLTLKGFLFLHTLFIQRGRHETTWTVLRRFGYDDDLELTPEYLFPPLKIPPDCTTELNHHAYLFLQSIFDKHDLDRDCALSPDELKDLFKVFPYMPWGPDVNNTVCTNERGWITYQGFLSQWTLTTYLDVQRCLEYLGYLGYSILAEQESQASAITVTRDKKIDLQKKQTQRNVFRCNVVGMKGCGKSGVLQALLGRNLIRQRQIRAEHKSYYAINTVYVYGQEKYLLLHDVSDSDFLTDAETVCDAVCLVYDVSNPKSFEYCARIFKQHFMDSRIPCLVVAAKSDLHEVRQEYSISPAEFCRKHKMPPPQAFTCNTADVPSKDIFVKLTTMAMYPHVTQADLKSSTFWLRASFGATVFAVLGFAMYKALLKQR
;
A
#
# COMPACT_ATOMS: atom_id res chain seq x y z
N MET A 1 6.09 22.25 15.21
CA MET A 1 7.27 21.35 15.26
C MET A 1 7.10 20.16 14.31
N ALA A 2 6.01 19.40 14.35
CA ALA A 2 5.79 18.27 13.41
C ALA A 2 5.83 18.67 11.91
N ALA A 3 5.19 19.77 11.52
CA ALA A 3 5.22 20.27 10.14
C ALA A 3 6.60 20.82 9.68
N VAL A 4 7.48 21.18 10.63
CA VAL A 4 8.85 21.65 10.33
C VAL A 4 9.78 20.46 10.08
N ILE A 5 9.55 19.35 10.81
CA ILE A 5 10.28 18.09 10.67
C ILE A 5 9.92 17.38 9.34
N GLU A 6 8.68 17.50 8.86
CA GLU A 6 8.29 16.98 7.53
C GLU A 6 8.92 17.76 6.37
N LEU A 7 9.08 19.09 6.50
CA LEU A 7 9.68 19.92 5.46
C LEU A 7 11.21 19.68 5.33
N GLU A 8 11.91 19.51 6.46
CA GLU A 8 13.34 19.14 6.49
C GLU A 8 13.59 17.73 5.93
N ARG A 9 12.63 16.80 6.10
CA ARG A 9 12.67 15.44 5.51
C ARG A 9 12.37 15.44 4.01
N LEU A 10 11.50 16.33 3.51
CA LEU A 10 11.26 16.51 2.07
C LEU A 10 12.47 17.12 1.34
N GLN A 11 13.23 18.00 2.01
CA GLN A 11 14.43 18.64 1.46
C GLN A 11 15.64 17.70 1.33
N SER A 12 15.75 16.62 2.12
CA SER A 12 16.86 15.67 2.00
C SER A 12 16.70 14.68 0.82
N VAL A 13 15.52 14.66 0.20
CA VAL A 13 15.16 13.74 -0.90
C VAL A 13 15.02 14.47 -2.24
N LEU A 14 14.73 15.78 -2.25
CA LEU A 14 14.52 16.60 -3.44
C LEU A 14 15.65 17.63 -3.61
N ASP A 15 16.41 17.55 -4.72
CA ASP A 15 17.43 18.55 -5.05
C ASP A 15 16.76 19.82 -5.60
N LEU A 16 16.56 20.82 -4.73
CA LEU A 16 15.86 22.08 -5.03
C LEU A 16 16.78 23.20 -5.55
N HIS A 17 18.04 22.88 -5.84
CA HIS A 17 19.03 23.85 -6.31
C HIS A 17 19.20 23.80 -7.82
N CYS A 18 19.34 24.96 -8.44
CA CYS A 18 19.69 25.05 -9.84
C CYS A 18 21.20 24.83 -10.01
N CYS A 19 21.59 23.78 -10.73
CA CYS A 19 23.00 23.50 -11.04
C CYS A 19 23.76 24.58 -11.83
N CYS A 20 23.07 25.62 -12.33
CA CYS A 20 23.71 26.74 -13.02
C CYS A 20 24.10 27.88 -12.07
N CYS A 21 23.26 28.21 -11.09
CA CYS A 21 23.51 29.30 -10.13
C CYS A 21 23.76 28.82 -8.70
N HIS A 22 23.63 27.52 -8.43
CA HIS A 22 23.72 26.88 -7.12
C HIS A 22 22.75 27.43 -6.05
N GLN A 23 21.79 28.26 -6.45
CA GLN A 23 20.73 28.78 -5.60
C GLN A 23 19.43 27.98 -5.78
N LEU A 24 18.48 28.15 -4.85
CA LEU A 24 17.11 27.66 -5.03
C LEU A 24 16.51 28.14 -6.35
N PHE A 25 15.71 27.31 -7.01
CA PHE A 25 15.20 27.67 -8.34
C PHE A 25 14.36 28.96 -8.34
N ALA A 26 14.82 30.00 -9.03
CA ALA A 26 14.03 31.18 -9.35
C ALA A 26 13.32 31.00 -10.69
N GLU A 27 11.99 31.05 -10.70
CA GLU A 27 11.14 30.76 -11.87
C GLU A 27 11.57 29.45 -12.56
N PRO A 28 11.38 28.26 -11.94
CA PRO A 28 11.87 27.01 -12.50
C PRO A 28 11.25 26.69 -13.86
N VAL A 29 12.10 26.31 -14.82
CA VAL A 29 11.74 25.92 -16.18
C VAL A 29 12.31 24.54 -16.47
N ARG A 30 11.47 23.65 -16.99
CA ARG A 30 11.81 22.28 -17.39
C ARG A 30 12.06 22.21 -18.90
N LEU A 31 13.09 21.46 -19.30
CA LEU A 31 13.30 21.06 -20.69
C LEU A 31 12.44 19.85 -21.03
N THR A 32 11.56 19.97 -22.02
CA THR A 32 10.65 18.86 -22.40
C THR A 32 11.40 17.62 -22.89
N ASP A 33 12.54 17.80 -23.56
CA ASP A 33 13.26 16.70 -24.20
C ASP A 33 14.06 15.82 -23.23
N CYS A 34 14.39 16.33 -22.03
CA CYS A 34 15.22 15.60 -21.06
C CYS A 34 14.76 15.70 -19.60
N GLY A 35 13.68 16.42 -19.30
CA GLY A 35 13.09 16.52 -17.96
C GLY A 35 13.86 17.36 -16.93
N HIS A 36 15.12 17.73 -17.20
CA HIS A 36 15.92 18.59 -16.30
C HIS A 36 15.35 20.00 -16.15
N SER A 37 15.46 20.55 -14.93
CA SER A 37 14.95 21.88 -14.58
C SER A 37 16.07 22.87 -14.24
N PHE A 38 15.85 24.14 -14.57
CA PHE A 38 16.79 25.26 -14.42
C PHE A 38 16.04 26.54 -14.04
N CYS A 39 16.70 27.52 -13.41
CA CYS A 39 16.12 28.86 -13.29
C CYS A 39 15.90 29.45 -14.68
N ARG A 40 14.77 30.12 -14.91
CA ARG A 40 14.47 30.74 -16.20
C ARG A 40 15.59 31.66 -16.68
N GLY A 41 16.12 32.50 -15.79
CA GLY A 41 17.25 33.38 -16.11
C GLY A 41 18.51 32.61 -16.51
N CYS A 42 18.87 31.56 -15.77
CA CYS A 42 20.07 30.75 -16.02
C CYS A 42 20.02 30.05 -17.39
N ILE A 43 18.91 29.39 -17.70
CA ILE A 43 18.79 28.63 -18.95
C ILE A 43 18.66 29.55 -20.17
N LEU A 44 17.99 30.70 -20.03
CA LEU A 44 17.91 31.70 -21.10
C LEU A 44 19.28 32.33 -21.37
N GLN A 45 20.08 32.58 -20.34
CA GLN A 45 21.45 33.07 -20.49
C GLN A 45 22.36 32.03 -21.14
N HIS A 46 22.23 30.75 -20.78
CA HIS A 46 22.93 29.64 -21.44
C HIS A 46 22.54 29.47 -22.92
N CYS A 47 21.31 29.83 -23.27
CA CYS A 47 20.82 29.83 -24.66
C CYS A 47 21.18 31.09 -25.45
N ALA A 48 21.70 32.14 -24.81
CA ALA A 48 21.88 33.45 -25.43
C ALA A 48 22.75 33.36 -26.70
N GLY A 49 22.16 33.71 -27.84
CA GLY A 49 22.83 33.74 -29.15
C GLY A 49 22.89 32.41 -29.91
N ARG A 50 22.24 31.34 -29.45
CA ARG A 50 22.24 30.02 -30.12
C ARG A 50 20.84 29.55 -30.49
N PRO A 51 20.57 29.13 -31.75
CA PRO A 51 19.26 28.60 -32.16
C PRO A 51 18.97 27.19 -31.61
N ARG A 52 20.02 26.44 -31.23
CA ARG A 52 19.94 25.17 -30.50
C ARG A 52 21.03 25.13 -29.43
N ALA A 53 20.63 24.86 -28.19
CA ALA A 53 21.53 24.73 -27.05
C ALA A 53 21.56 23.27 -26.56
N ALA A 54 22.57 22.93 -25.77
CA ALA A 54 22.69 21.62 -25.13
C ALA A 54 22.40 21.76 -23.64
N CYS A 55 21.62 20.84 -23.08
CA CYS A 55 21.29 20.80 -21.66
C CYS A 55 22.57 20.82 -20.80
N PRO A 56 22.70 21.74 -19.81
CA PRO A 56 23.89 21.81 -18.95
C PRO A 56 24.21 20.51 -18.19
N LEU A 57 23.19 19.68 -17.89
CA LEU A 57 23.35 18.43 -17.14
C LEU A 57 23.64 17.23 -18.05
N CYS A 58 22.74 16.94 -19.00
CA CYS A 58 22.80 15.73 -19.82
C CYS A 58 23.28 15.95 -21.26
N ARG A 59 23.54 17.21 -21.65
CA ARG A 59 24.00 17.62 -22.99
C ARG A 59 23.04 17.33 -24.15
N SER A 60 21.81 16.91 -23.89
CA SER A 60 20.77 16.76 -24.92
C SER A 60 20.47 18.08 -25.60
N ALA A 61 20.34 18.08 -26.94
CA ALA A 61 20.06 19.29 -27.71
C ALA A 61 18.58 19.70 -27.55
N PHE A 62 18.32 21.00 -27.35
CA PHE A 62 16.98 21.56 -27.22
C PHE A 62 16.88 22.94 -27.90
N GLY A 63 15.66 23.35 -28.25
CA GLY A 63 15.34 24.69 -28.75
C GLY A 63 14.65 25.57 -27.70
N PRO A 64 14.66 26.91 -27.81
CA PRO A 64 13.98 27.81 -26.86
C PRO A 64 12.49 27.51 -26.67
N GLN A 65 11.82 26.97 -27.68
CA GLN A 65 10.41 26.57 -27.65
C GLN A 65 10.12 25.34 -26.78
N HIS A 66 11.14 24.60 -26.34
CA HIS A 66 11.03 23.42 -25.47
C HIS A 66 11.17 23.76 -23.98
N LEU A 67 11.25 25.05 -23.64
CA LEU A 67 11.26 25.56 -22.28
C LEU A 67 9.82 25.69 -21.76
N ARG A 68 9.45 24.88 -20.77
CA ARG A 68 8.13 24.93 -20.11
C ARG A 68 8.28 25.32 -18.64
N PRO A 69 7.47 26.26 -18.10
CA PRO A 69 7.45 26.52 -16.67
C PRO A 69 7.15 25.24 -15.88
N ASN A 70 7.95 24.95 -14.85
CA ASN A 70 7.77 23.80 -13.97
C ASN A 70 6.94 24.26 -12.76
N ARG A 71 5.61 24.21 -12.88
CA ARG A 71 4.68 24.75 -11.88
C ARG A 71 4.69 23.93 -10.58
N GLU A 72 4.97 22.64 -10.68
CA GLU A 72 5.07 21.72 -9.55
C GLU A 72 6.27 22.09 -8.68
N LEU A 73 7.43 22.32 -9.30
CA LEU A 73 8.64 22.76 -8.60
C LEU A 73 8.47 24.18 -8.02
N ALA A 74 7.78 25.08 -8.74
CA ALA A 74 7.45 26.40 -8.22
C ALA A 74 6.52 26.35 -6.99
N ALA A 75 5.53 25.45 -7.00
CA ALA A 75 4.63 25.24 -5.86
C ALA A 75 5.40 24.69 -4.64
N LEU A 76 6.31 23.74 -4.85
CA LEU A 76 7.17 23.21 -3.78
C LEU A 76 8.08 24.29 -3.15
N LEU A 77 8.67 25.16 -3.98
CA LEU A 77 9.50 26.27 -3.48
C LEU A 77 8.71 27.33 -2.72
N SER A 78 7.42 27.50 -3.04
CA SER A 78 6.54 28.42 -2.32
C SER A 78 6.21 27.96 -0.89
N LEU A 79 6.45 26.69 -0.58
CA LEU A 79 6.27 26.11 0.75
C LEU A 79 7.50 26.28 1.66
N VAL A 80 8.63 26.79 1.13
CA VAL A 80 9.86 27.03 1.89
C VAL A 80 9.75 28.38 2.64
N PRO A 81 9.80 28.42 3.98
CA PRO A 81 9.73 29.67 4.75
C PRO A 81 10.92 30.60 4.44
N ARG A 82 10.67 31.91 4.24
CA ARG A 82 11.71 32.91 3.91
C ARG A 82 12.87 32.97 4.92
N GLU A 83 12.61 32.69 6.19
CA GLU A 83 13.62 32.69 7.27
C GLU A 83 14.64 31.53 7.14
N LEU A 84 14.32 30.46 6.39
CA LEU A 84 15.23 29.34 6.12
C LEU A 84 16.06 29.58 4.84
N ALA A 85 15.50 30.28 3.85
CA ALA A 85 16.17 30.63 2.60
C ALA A 85 17.39 31.54 2.84
N GLU A 86 17.27 32.52 3.74
CA GLU A 86 18.39 33.43 4.10
C GLU A 86 19.53 32.73 4.88
N ARG A 87 19.26 31.60 5.54
CA ARG A 87 20.27 30.82 6.29
C ARG A 87 21.09 29.87 5.40
N LEU A 88 20.61 29.59 4.18
CA LEU A 88 21.28 28.72 3.21
C LEU A 88 22.17 29.51 2.24
N GLU A 89 21.80 30.76 1.90
CA GLU A 89 22.61 31.63 1.04
C GLU A 89 23.90 32.15 1.72
N THR A 90 24.03 32.00 3.05
CA THR A 90 25.19 32.44 3.83
C THR A 90 26.27 31.36 4.04
N GLN A 91 26.12 30.15 3.47
CA GLN A 91 27.07 29.04 3.68
C GLN A 91 27.98 28.67 2.49
N GLU A 92 27.95 29.40 1.37
CA GLU A 92 28.91 29.19 0.27
C GLU A 92 29.65 30.48 -0.11
N GLU A 93 30.71 30.80 0.64
CA GLU A 93 31.85 31.54 0.07
C GLU A 93 32.92 30.52 -0.39
N PRO A 94 33.33 30.51 -1.67
CA PRO A 94 34.44 29.68 -2.10
C PRO A 94 35.78 30.37 -1.79
N GLU A 95 36.65 29.66 -1.06
CA GLU A 95 38.07 29.99 -0.93
C GLU A 95 38.75 30.04 -2.32
N SER A 96 39.37 31.17 -2.63
CA SER A 96 40.19 31.35 -3.82
C SER A 96 41.57 30.67 -3.68
N CYS A 97 42.05 30.02 -4.75
CA CYS A 97 43.48 29.83 -5.01
C CYS A 97 43.77 30.22 -6.47
N GLY A 98 44.82 31.02 -6.67
CA GLY A 98 44.98 31.93 -7.81
C GLY A 98 45.65 31.39 -9.07
N ALA A 99 45.49 32.14 -10.16
CA ALA A 99 46.57 32.55 -11.07
C ALA A 99 46.09 33.58 -12.14
N ALA A 100 46.70 34.78 -12.06
CA ALA A 100 47.23 35.63 -13.13
C ALA A 100 46.35 36.29 -14.23
N ALA A 101 46.51 37.63 -14.28
CA ALA A 101 46.51 38.55 -15.44
C ALA A 101 45.14 38.90 -16.09
N CYS A 102 44.80 40.13 -16.48
CA CYS A 102 45.47 41.43 -16.57
C CYS A 102 44.41 42.54 -16.83
N ASN A 103 44.67 43.77 -16.36
CA ASN A 103 44.20 45.10 -16.85
C ASN A 103 42.67 45.39 -16.88
N ASP A 104 42.14 46.60 -16.67
CA ASP A 104 42.70 47.95 -16.54
C ASP A 104 41.68 48.89 -15.84
N ARG A 105 42.18 50.03 -15.38
CA ARG A 105 41.45 51.11 -14.68
C ARG A 105 40.58 51.98 -15.59
N SER A 106 39.46 52.50 -15.03
CA SER A 106 39.05 53.94 -15.06
C SER A 106 37.68 54.11 -14.37
N SER A 107 37.58 54.57 -13.11
CA SER A 107 37.50 55.97 -12.62
C SER A 107 36.21 56.74 -12.96
N ALA A 108 35.38 57.05 -11.94
CA ALA A 108 34.86 58.41 -11.68
C ALA A 108 34.15 58.52 -10.31
N ARG A 109 34.64 59.45 -9.49
CA ARG A 109 34.05 59.92 -8.22
C ARG A 109 32.73 60.69 -8.45
N ARG A 110 31.76 60.57 -7.53
CA ARG A 110 30.84 61.67 -7.17
C ARG A 110 30.76 61.82 -5.63
N ARG A 111 30.62 63.08 -5.18
CA ARG A 111 30.71 63.55 -3.79
C ARG A 111 29.39 63.36 -3.02
N PRO A 112 29.41 63.34 -1.67
CA PRO A 112 28.24 63.12 -0.83
C PRO A 112 27.55 64.46 -0.49
N GLY A 113 26.25 64.56 -0.76
CA GLY A 113 25.44 65.74 -0.45
C GLY A 113 23.93 65.58 -0.63
N GLU A 114 23.44 64.50 -1.24
CA GLU A 114 22.00 64.28 -1.52
C GLU A 114 21.37 63.18 -0.64
N LYS A 115 22.02 62.79 0.47
CA LYS A 115 21.55 61.66 1.30
C LYS A 115 20.46 62.01 2.33
N GLU A 116 20.19 63.28 2.63
CA GLU A 116 19.26 63.61 3.72
C GLU A 116 17.80 63.79 3.26
N GLU A 117 17.56 64.16 2.00
CA GLU A 117 16.19 64.22 1.44
C GLU A 117 15.68 62.84 0.97
N GLU A 118 16.52 61.97 0.38
CA GLU A 118 16.13 60.60 0.00
C GLU A 118 15.86 59.70 1.22
N ILE A 119 16.54 59.91 2.34
CA ILE A 119 16.30 59.13 3.58
C ILE A 119 14.97 59.53 4.23
N TRP A 120 14.58 60.81 4.17
CA TRP A 120 13.28 61.27 4.70
C TRP A 120 12.10 60.72 3.88
N GLU A 121 12.18 60.71 2.55
CA GLU A 121 11.15 60.11 1.70
C GLU A 121 11.12 58.57 1.83
N SER A 122 12.28 57.91 1.92
CA SER A 122 12.35 56.45 2.11
C SER A 122 11.78 56.00 3.46
N SER A 123 12.02 56.77 4.53
CA SER A 123 11.50 56.47 5.87
C SER A 123 9.99 56.66 5.94
N LYS A 124 9.45 57.66 5.22
CA LYS A 124 8.00 57.90 5.11
C LYS A 124 7.31 56.84 4.27
N GLN A 125 7.97 56.35 3.21
CA GLN A 125 7.51 55.23 2.41
C GLN A 125 7.50 53.92 3.21
N GLN A 126 8.49 53.70 4.08
CA GLN A 126 8.55 52.54 4.99
C GLN A 126 7.42 52.55 6.03
N GLU A 127 7.12 53.68 6.66
CA GLU A 127 5.98 53.79 7.60
C GLU A 127 4.63 53.51 6.93
N ILE A 128 4.39 54.08 5.74
CA ILE A 128 3.14 53.82 4.97
C ILE A 128 3.07 52.33 4.57
N THR A 129 4.20 51.71 4.25
CA THR A 129 4.26 50.29 3.87
C THR A 129 4.00 49.39 5.09
N GLU A 130 4.54 49.73 6.27
CA GLU A 130 4.25 49.03 7.52
C GLU A 130 2.78 49.16 7.95
N GLU A 131 2.20 50.35 7.85
CA GLU A 131 0.77 50.56 8.12
C GLU A 131 -0.11 49.77 7.14
N THR A 132 0.25 49.73 5.86
CA THR A 132 -0.47 48.96 4.84
C THR A 132 -0.35 47.46 5.08
N ILE A 133 0.85 46.96 5.45
CA ILE A 133 1.06 45.56 5.82
C ILE A 133 0.25 45.21 7.09
N HIS A 134 0.20 46.11 8.07
CA HIS A 134 -0.58 45.92 9.28
C HIS A 134 -2.09 45.88 8.98
N LEU A 135 -2.58 46.74 8.08
CA LEU A 135 -3.96 46.73 7.59
C LEU A 135 -4.29 45.43 6.83
N LEU A 136 -3.42 44.99 5.92
CA LEU A 136 -3.61 43.75 5.17
C LEU A 136 -3.57 42.51 6.06
N ARG A 137 -2.72 42.47 7.09
CA ARG A 137 -2.72 41.40 8.10
C ARG A 137 -4.01 41.39 8.90
N LYS A 138 -4.49 42.56 9.33
CA LYS A 138 -5.77 42.69 10.03
C LYS A 138 -6.95 42.23 9.18
N ASP A 139 -6.95 42.54 7.89
CA ASP A 139 -8.00 42.09 6.97
C ASP A 139 -7.89 40.59 6.68
N LEU A 140 -6.68 40.04 6.57
CA LEU A 140 -6.46 38.60 6.45
C LEU A 140 -6.96 37.84 7.69
N ASP A 141 -6.71 38.35 8.89
CA ASP A 141 -7.19 37.75 10.13
C ASP A 141 -8.72 37.84 10.23
N LYS A 142 -9.32 38.96 9.83
CA LYS A 142 -10.79 39.06 9.68
C LYS A 142 -11.34 38.07 8.66
N THR A 143 -10.70 37.88 7.52
CA THR A 143 -11.13 36.89 6.51
C THR A 143 -11.03 35.47 7.05
N LYS A 144 -9.96 35.14 7.79
CA LYS A 144 -9.81 33.84 8.46
C LYS A 144 -10.89 33.61 9.51
N GLU A 145 -11.20 34.63 10.30
CA GLU A 145 -12.25 34.56 11.32
C GLU A 145 -13.63 34.42 10.69
N TYR A 146 -13.93 35.19 9.64
CA TYR A 146 -15.17 35.09 8.88
C TYR A 146 -15.31 33.71 8.21
N THR A 147 -14.23 33.19 7.63
CA THR A 147 -14.19 31.84 7.03
C THR A 147 -14.40 30.76 8.09
N SER A 148 -13.82 30.93 9.29
CA SER A 148 -13.99 29.99 10.41
C SER A 148 -15.41 30.03 10.97
N GLN A 149 -16.03 31.21 11.02
CA GLN A 149 -17.44 31.37 11.38
C GLN A 149 -18.36 30.70 10.36
N ILE A 150 -18.13 30.91 9.05
CA ILE A 150 -18.89 30.21 8.00
C ILE A 150 -18.71 28.70 8.10
N LYS A 151 -17.47 28.19 8.26
CA LYS A 151 -17.22 26.76 8.47
C LYS A 151 -17.94 26.22 9.70
N SER A 152 -17.88 26.91 10.83
CA SER A 152 -18.57 26.48 12.04
C SER A 152 -20.09 26.52 11.89
N GLN A 153 -20.63 27.48 11.13
CA GLN A 153 -22.06 27.59 10.86
C GLN A 153 -22.51 26.45 9.96
N ILE A 154 -21.81 26.20 8.84
CA ILE A 154 -22.07 25.09 7.93
C ILE A 154 -22.01 23.75 8.69
N ILE A 155 -20.99 23.53 9.52
CA ILE A 155 -20.88 22.31 10.33
C ILE A 155 -22.08 22.18 11.28
N LYS A 156 -22.48 23.25 11.98
CA LYS A 156 -23.67 23.23 12.84
C LYS A 156 -24.95 22.94 12.06
N ASP A 157 -25.11 23.51 10.88
CA ASP A 157 -26.28 23.32 10.04
C ASP A 157 -26.36 21.86 9.53
N PHE A 158 -25.23 21.28 9.13
CA PHE A 158 -25.15 19.85 8.77
C PHE A 158 -25.39 18.93 9.97
N TYR A 159 -24.90 19.26 11.16
CA TYR A 159 -25.20 18.50 12.38
C TYR A 159 -26.69 18.56 12.74
N CYS A 160 -27.30 19.73 12.63
CA CYS A 160 -28.73 19.90 12.89
C CYS A 160 -29.58 19.13 11.87
N MET A 161 -29.17 19.15 10.59
CA MET A 161 -29.82 18.37 9.53
C MET A 161 -29.67 16.86 9.75
N LYS A 162 -28.50 16.39 10.19
CA LYS A 162 -28.27 14.99 10.55
C LYS A 162 -29.17 14.56 11.71
N GLU A 163 -29.22 15.32 12.80
CA GLU A 163 -30.11 15.02 13.93
C GLU A 163 -31.59 15.05 13.54
N TYR A 164 -31.97 15.96 12.64
CA TYR A 164 -33.33 16.02 12.12
C TYR A 164 -33.68 14.76 11.32
N VAL A 165 -32.83 14.34 10.39
CA VAL A 165 -33.06 13.14 9.57
C VAL A 165 -33.10 11.88 10.44
N GLU A 166 -32.15 11.70 11.37
CA GLU A 166 -32.14 10.56 12.30
C GLU A 166 -33.38 10.55 13.22
N ARG A 167 -33.93 11.72 13.55
CA ARG A 167 -35.18 11.83 14.32
C ARG A 167 -36.40 11.49 13.47
N GLN A 168 -36.44 11.90 12.20
CA GLN A 168 -37.51 11.51 11.27
C GLN A 168 -37.50 10.00 11.00
N GLU A 169 -36.32 9.41 10.84
CA GLU A 169 -36.15 7.96 10.69
C GLU A 169 -36.71 7.22 11.90
N ARG A 170 -36.28 7.56 13.12
CA ARG A 170 -36.75 6.93 14.36
C ARG A 170 -38.27 7.05 14.54
N ASN A 171 -38.85 8.20 14.25
CA ASN A 171 -40.30 8.41 14.36
C ASN A 171 -41.08 7.57 13.32
N THR A 172 -40.55 7.47 12.10
CA THR A 172 -41.17 6.69 11.02
C THR A 172 -41.13 5.20 11.33
N LEU A 173 -39.98 4.69 11.78
CA LEU A 173 -39.83 3.30 12.19
C LEU A 173 -40.77 2.95 13.37
N MET A 174 -40.85 3.82 14.37
CA MET A 174 -41.76 3.62 15.51
C MET A 174 -43.23 3.56 15.08
N PHE A 175 -43.64 4.39 14.11
CA PHE A 175 -44.99 4.36 13.56
C PHE A 175 -45.27 3.05 12.81
N ILE A 176 -44.35 2.59 11.97
CA ILE A 176 -44.47 1.33 11.22
C ILE A 176 -44.61 0.15 12.19
N GLU A 177 -43.76 0.08 13.22
CA GLU A 177 -43.85 -0.97 14.24
C GLU A 177 -45.19 -0.95 15.00
N GLN A 178 -45.71 0.24 15.31
CA GLN A 178 -46.99 0.38 16.01
C GLN A 178 -48.18 -0.13 15.17
N GLU A 179 -48.26 0.26 13.89
CA GLU A 179 -49.33 -0.22 13.00
C GLU A 179 -49.18 -1.72 12.69
N GLN A 180 -47.96 -2.22 12.51
CA GLN A 180 -47.71 -3.65 12.33
C GLN A 180 -48.21 -4.44 13.55
N LYS A 181 -47.89 -3.98 14.76
CA LYS A 181 -48.32 -4.63 16.01
C LYS A 181 -49.84 -4.60 16.20
N ALA A 182 -50.50 -3.50 15.82
CA ALA A 182 -51.96 -3.38 15.86
C ALA A 182 -52.65 -4.33 14.87
N ALA A 183 -52.12 -4.46 13.65
CA ALA A 183 -52.60 -5.43 12.66
C ALA A 183 -52.42 -6.86 13.16
N GLN A 184 -51.24 -7.16 13.74
CA GLN A 184 -50.93 -8.48 14.28
C GLN A 184 -51.87 -8.87 15.43
N GLN A 185 -52.19 -7.96 16.35
CA GLN A 185 -53.16 -8.20 17.43
C GLN A 185 -54.56 -8.52 16.90
N LYS A 186 -55.04 -7.80 15.87
CA LYS A 186 -56.35 -8.09 15.24
C LYS A 186 -56.38 -9.46 14.57
N ILE A 187 -55.29 -9.86 13.94
CA ILE A 187 -55.15 -11.19 13.33
C ILE A 187 -55.14 -12.27 14.41
N GLU A 188 -54.34 -12.12 15.46
CA GLU A 188 -54.28 -13.07 16.58
C GLU A 188 -55.61 -13.21 17.32
N GLU A 189 -56.33 -12.11 17.56
CA GLU A 189 -57.66 -12.16 18.17
C GLU A 189 -58.68 -12.90 17.29
N THR A 190 -58.60 -12.73 15.97
CA THR A 190 -59.43 -13.46 15.01
C THR A 190 -59.09 -14.95 14.99
N ILE A 191 -57.80 -15.30 15.05
CA ILE A 191 -57.34 -16.69 15.17
C ILE A 191 -57.84 -17.31 16.48
N ARG A 192 -57.79 -16.56 17.60
CA ARG A 192 -58.29 -17.04 18.90
C ARG A 192 -59.80 -17.31 18.85
N GLN A 193 -60.59 -16.40 18.29
CA GLN A 193 -62.03 -16.60 18.09
C GLN A 193 -62.34 -17.83 17.22
N LEU A 194 -61.58 -18.07 16.14
CA LEU A 194 -61.73 -19.26 15.30
C LEU A 194 -61.33 -20.56 16.03
N THR A 195 -60.34 -20.49 16.92
CA THR A 195 -59.89 -21.61 17.74
C THR A 195 -60.92 -21.98 18.81
N ASP A 196 -61.56 -20.99 19.43
CA ASP A 196 -62.65 -21.18 20.41
C ASP A 196 -63.91 -21.78 19.74
N ILE A 197 -64.26 -21.33 18.53
CA ILE A 197 -65.36 -21.91 17.73
C ILE A 197 -65.09 -23.39 17.40
N LYS A 198 -63.82 -23.75 17.18
CA LYS A 198 -63.41 -25.14 16.92
C LYS A 198 -63.43 -26.01 18.18
N ALA A 199 -63.24 -25.43 19.36
CA ALA A 199 -63.16 -26.14 20.64
C ALA A 199 -64.52 -26.46 21.28
N HIS A 200 -65.60 -25.71 20.99
CA HIS A 200 -66.94 -25.90 21.58
C HIS A 200 -68.03 -26.02 20.50
N PRO A 201 -68.23 -27.20 19.85
CA PRO A 201 -69.22 -27.37 18.78
C PRO A 201 -70.68 -27.46 19.29
N SER A 202 -70.86 -27.73 20.59
CA SER A 202 -72.11 -28.21 21.19
C SER A 202 -73.17 -27.12 21.43
N ASP A 203 -72.76 -25.85 21.55
CA ASP A 203 -73.65 -24.72 21.89
C ASP A 203 -74.35 -24.05 20.69
N LEU A 204 -74.02 -24.46 19.46
CA LEU A 204 -74.68 -23.93 18.24
C LEU A 204 -75.97 -24.67 17.87
N SER A 205 -76.28 -25.77 18.57
CA SER A 205 -77.44 -26.61 18.26
C SER A 205 -78.80 -26.06 18.72
N GLU A 206 -78.84 -25.04 19.60
CA GLU A 206 -80.09 -24.50 20.15
C GLU A 206 -80.61 -23.19 19.52
N ARG A 207 -79.90 -22.58 18.54
CA ARG A 207 -80.31 -21.26 17.99
C ARG A 207 -80.69 -21.18 16.51
N GLN A 208 -80.79 -22.29 15.76
CA GLN A 208 -81.21 -22.22 14.34
C GLN A 208 -82.29 -23.26 13.99
N ARG A 209 -83.53 -23.00 14.42
CA ARG A 209 -84.73 -23.44 13.70
C ARG A 209 -85.15 -22.36 12.69
N TYR A 210 -84.44 -22.21 11.57
CA TYR A 210 -84.98 -21.62 10.33
C TYR A 210 -84.12 -22.09 9.15
N LYS A 211 -84.79 -22.48 8.05
CA LYS A 211 -84.29 -23.31 6.94
C LYS A 211 -82.96 -22.84 6.29
N GLY A 212 -81.89 -23.63 6.45
CA GLY A 212 -80.64 -23.58 5.67
C GLY A 212 -79.70 -24.74 6.09
N SER A 213 -78.95 -25.35 5.16
CA SER A 213 -78.10 -26.52 5.48
C SER A 213 -76.84 -26.13 6.30
N PRO A 214 -76.37 -26.97 7.24
CA PRO A 214 -75.30 -26.61 8.19
C PRO A 214 -73.92 -26.34 7.54
N THR A 215 -73.66 -26.98 6.40
CA THR A 215 -72.39 -26.86 5.66
C THR A 215 -72.22 -25.53 4.94
N THR A 216 -73.31 -24.85 4.61
CA THR A 216 -73.27 -23.55 3.90
C THR A 216 -73.06 -22.41 4.88
N ILE A 217 -73.65 -22.49 6.09
CA ILE A 217 -73.52 -21.46 7.13
C ILE A 217 -72.08 -21.38 7.65
N ASN A 218 -71.44 -22.53 7.97
CA ASN A 218 -70.04 -22.54 8.44
C ASN A 218 -69.04 -22.03 7.40
N LYS A 219 -69.36 -22.17 6.10
CA LYS A 219 -68.52 -21.64 5.01
C LYS A 219 -68.66 -20.12 4.91
N ILE A 220 -69.90 -19.60 5.05
CA ILE A 220 -70.20 -18.16 5.09
C ILE A 220 -69.50 -17.48 6.28
N THR A 221 -69.54 -18.08 7.48
CA THR A 221 -68.88 -17.50 8.66
C THR A 221 -67.35 -17.48 8.55
N LEU A 222 -66.77 -18.49 7.88
CA LEU A 222 -65.33 -18.57 7.66
C LEU A 222 -64.88 -17.55 6.60
N ASP A 223 -65.66 -17.39 5.53
CA ASP A 223 -65.42 -16.39 4.49
C ASP A 223 -65.57 -14.96 5.04
N GLU A 224 -66.53 -14.69 5.93
CA GLU A 224 -66.62 -13.40 6.65
C GLU A 224 -65.38 -13.12 7.51
N LYS A 225 -64.89 -14.11 8.26
CA LYS A 225 -63.69 -13.95 9.11
C LYS A 225 -62.41 -13.81 8.29
N LEU A 226 -62.31 -14.50 7.15
CA LEU A 226 -61.19 -14.37 6.21
C LEU A 226 -61.17 -12.98 5.55
N ASN A 227 -62.36 -12.43 5.25
CA ASN A 227 -62.49 -11.06 4.73
C ASN A 227 -62.08 -10.01 5.77
N ILE A 228 -62.29 -10.24 7.07
CA ILE A 228 -61.80 -9.34 8.13
C ILE A 228 -60.26 -9.32 8.17
N VAL A 229 -59.61 -10.49 8.04
CA VAL A 229 -58.14 -10.58 7.99
C VAL A 229 -57.59 -9.91 6.73
N LYS A 230 -58.19 -10.16 5.56
CA LYS A 230 -57.81 -9.49 4.31
C LYS A 230 -57.96 -7.97 4.42
N SER A 231 -59.08 -7.50 4.96
CA SER A 231 -59.31 -6.07 5.17
C SER A 231 -58.31 -5.44 6.14
N ALA A 232 -57.87 -6.16 7.17
CA ALA A 232 -56.85 -5.65 8.09
C ALA A 232 -55.46 -5.53 7.44
N VAL A 233 -55.10 -6.45 6.54
CA VAL A 233 -53.86 -6.41 5.77
C VAL A 233 -53.91 -5.30 4.72
N GLU A 234 -55.01 -5.18 3.98
CA GLU A 234 -55.22 -4.11 3.00
C GLU A 234 -55.24 -2.71 3.66
N ASP A 235 -55.80 -2.57 4.86
CA ASP A 235 -55.76 -1.31 5.63
C ASP A 235 -54.33 -0.96 6.08
N LEU A 236 -53.51 -1.96 6.45
CA LEU A 236 -52.11 -1.77 6.77
C LEU A 236 -51.30 -1.33 5.54
N GLU A 237 -51.46 -2.02 4.41
CA GLU A 237 -50.81 -1.67 3.14
C GLU A 237 -51.18 -0.25 2.70
N ARG A 238 -52.47 0.09 2.73
CA ARG A 238 -52.95 1.43 2.37
C ARG A 238 -52.39 2.52 3.29
N LYS A 239 -52.27 2.25 4.60
CA LYS A 239 -51.68 3.22 5.55
C LYS A 239 -50.18 3.40 5.33
N LEU A 240 -49.46 2.32 5.02
CA LEU A 240 -48.04 2.36 4.67
C LEU A 240 -47.82 3.11 3.35
N GLU A 241 -48.66 2.89 2.33
CA GLU A 241 -48.63 3.67 1.09
C GLU A 241 -48.91 5.15 1.31
N ILE A 242 -49.88 5.51 2.17
CA ILE A 242 -50.17 6.90 2.49
C ILE A 242 -48.98 7.57 3.20
N LEU A 243 -48.26 6.86 4.07
CA LEU A 243 -47.03 7.36 4.70
C LEU A 243 -45.91 7.62 3.68
N LEU A 244 -45.70 6.65 2.79
CA LEU A 244 -44.66 6.72 1.75
C LEU A 244 -44.95 7.83 0.73
N LEU A 245 -46.23 8.02 0.34
CA LEU A 245 -46.61 8.95 -0.74
C LEU A 245 -46.94 10.36 -0.25
N LYS A 246 -47.57 10.54 0.92
CA LYS A 246 -48.03 11.88 1.37
C LYS A 246 -47.11 12.56 2.37
N ASN A 247 -46.52 11.83 3.31
CA ASN A 247 -45.74 12.44 4.39
C ASN A 247 -44.26 12.62 4.03
N TYR A 248 -43.68 11.72 3.24
CA TYR A 248 -42.27 11.83 2.81
C TYR A 248 -42.07 12.88 1.69
N ALA A 249 -43.04 13.03 0.78
CA ALA A 249 -42.92 13.92 -0.38
C ALA A 249 -43.19 15.41 -0.09
N GLN A 250 -43.88 15.75 1.00
CA GLN A 250 -44.30 17.14 1.30
C GLN A 250 -43.40 17.89 2.29
N GLN A 251 -42.28 17.31 2.73
CA GLN A 251 -41.39 17.93 3.73
C GLN A 251 -40.12 18.59 3.16
N LEU A 252 -39.96 18.63 1.83
CA LEU A 252 -38.91 19.44 1.17
C LEU A 252 -39.43 20.87 0.95
N PRO A 253 -38.66 21.93 1.29
CA PRO A 253 -39.10 23.31 1.07
C PRO A 253 -39.19 23.63 -0.43
N PRO A 254 -40.23 24.34 -0.90
CA PRO A 254 -40.33 24.74 -2.30
C PRO A 254 -39.40 25.93 -2.60
N VAL A 255 -38.54 25.78 -3.60
CA VAL A 255 -37.72 26.87 -4.16
C VAL A 255 -38.56 27.62 -5.20
N GLN A 256 -38.69 28.94 -5.05
CA GLN A 256 -39.34 29.80 -6.05
C GLN A 256 -38.36 30.16 -7.18
N PRO A 257 -38.78 30.13 -8.45
CA PRO A 257 -37.95 30.57 -9.57
C PRO A 257 -37.94 32.11 -9.69
N PRO A 258 -36.82 32.74 -10.10
CA PRO A 258 -36.79 34.16 -10.44
C PRO A 258 -37.30 34.43 -11.85
N ASP A 259 -37.87 35.64 -12.00
CA ASP A 259 -38.66 36.16 -13.10
C ASP A 259 -37.96 36.30 -14.47
N SER A 260 -38.83 36.25 -15.49
CA SER A 260 -38.69 36.58 -16.91
C SER A 260 -37.95 37.88 -17.23
N ASP A 261 -37.14 37.88 -18.31
CA ASP A 261 -37.04 39.03 -19.24
C ASP A 261 -36.64 38.64 -20.68
N GLN A 262 -37.61 38.84 -21.58
CA GLN A 262 -37.57 39.45 -22.93
C GLN A 262 -36.60 38.94 -24.04
N GLU A 263 -37.21 38.33 -25.08
CA GLU A 263 -36.70 38.28 -26.45
C GLU A 263 -36.74 39.66 -27.14
N PRO A 264 -35.88 39.87 -28.16
CA PRO A 264 -36.28 40.63 -29.34
C PRO A 264 -36.08 39.86 -30.65
N SER A 265 -37.17 39.83 -31.42
CA SER A 265 -37.31 39.58 -32.86
C SER A 265 -36.24 40.21 -33.75
N VAL A 266 -35.97 39.64 -34.94
CA VAL A 266 -36.08 40.32 -36.26
C VAL A 266 -36.05 39.31 -37.44
N SER A 267 -36.94 39.61 -38.39
CA SER A 267 -37.33 39.08 -39.70
C SER A 267 -36.30 38.57 -40.74
N SER A 268 -36.68 37.44 -41.34
CA SER A 268 -36.80 37.07 -42.76
C SER A 268 -36.16 37.91 -43.89
N SER A 269 -35.54 37.19 -44.84
CA SER A 269 -35.64 37.47 -46.29
C SER A 269 -35.42 36.18 -47.12
N SER A 270 -36.42 35.83 -47.94
CA SER A 270 -36.37 34.89 -49.08
C SER A 270 -35.98 35.65 -50.37
N PRO A 271 -36.09 35.14 -51.64
CA PRO A 271 -36.37 33.80 -52.20
C PRO A 271 -35.49 33.41 -53.45
N GLU A 272 -35.76 32.24 -54.05
CA GLU A 272 -35.77 31.84 -55.51
C GLU A 272 -35.33 30.36 -55.66
N SER A 273 -36.15 29.35 -55.98
CA SER A 273 -37.08 29.02 -57.09
C SER A 273 -36.47 28.09 -58.17
N ALA A 274 -37.04 26.87 -58.31
CA ALA A 274 -37.36 26.12 -59.56
C ALA A 274 -37.56 24.62 -59.24
N ALA A 275 -38.81 24.12 -59.24
CA ALA A 275 -39.45 23.27 -60.28
C ALA A 275 -38.90 21.82 -60.37
N GLU A 276 -39.66 20.73 -60.52
CA GLU A 276 -41.08 20.38 -60.63
C GLU A 276 -41.15 18.82 -60.57
N SER A 277 -42.09 18.22 -59.83
CA SER A 277 -42.63 16.83 -60.01
C SER A 277 -43.66 16.50 -58.89
N PRO A 278 -44.67 15.64 -59.14
CA PRO A 278 -46.05 15.84 -58.70
C PRO A 278 -46.27 15.60 -57.19
N ALA A 279 -46.80 16.60 -56.50
CA ALA A 279 -47.18 16.51 -55.10
C ALA A 279 -48.49 15.71 -54.92
N PRO A 280 -48.60 14.86 -53.89
CA PRO A 280 -49.88 14.36 -53.43
C PRO A 280 -50.74 15.57 -53.01
N THR A 281 -51.97 15.64 -53.48
CA THR A 281 -52.89 16.74 -53.17
C THR A 281 -53.23 16.70 -51.69
N ILE A 282 -52.48 17.45 -50.88
CA ILE A 282 -52.71 17.64 -49.45
C ILE A 282 -54.19 17.95 -49.23
N SER A 283 -54.86 17.17 -48.38
CA SER A 283 -56.22 17.49 -47.94
C SER A 283 -56.30 18.96 -47.49
N SER A 284 -57.19 19.74 -48.10
CA SER A 284 -57.23 21.21 -47.95
C SER A 284 -57.42 21.68 -46.49
N GLN A 285 -57.82 20.78 -45.60
CA GLN A 285 -58.04 21.03 -44.17
C GLN A 285 -56.75 21.11 -43.34
N PHE A 286 -55.63 20.53 -43.78
CA PHE A 286 -54.37 20.46 -43.01
C PHE A 286 -53.19 21.14 -43.70
N SER A 287 -53.45 21.89 -44.78
CA SER A 287 -52.45 22.57 -45.58
C SER A 287 -51.53 23.51 -44.77
N GLN A 288 -52.04 24.15 -43.72
CA GLN A 288 -51.26 25.04 -42.86
C GLN A 288 -50.20 24.34 -42.00
N TRP A 289 -50.28 23.02 -41.83
CA TRP A 289 -49.31 22.23 -41.07
C TRP A 289 -48.46 21.32 -41.97
N ALA A 290 -48.60 21.43 -43.30
CA ALA A 290 -47.94 20.53 -44.23
C ALA A 290 -46.40 20.62 -44.11
N ALA A 291 -45.77 19.48 -43.86
CA ALA A 291 -44.32 19.32 -43.79
C ALA A 291 -43.81 18.46 -44.95
N ASP A 292 -42.73 18.87 -45.58
CA ASP A 292 -42.09 18.09 -46.65
C ASP A 292 -41.07 17.11 -46.06
N VAL A 293 -41.44 15.83 -46.02
CA VAL A 293 -40.69 14.78 -45.31
C VAL A 293 -39.99 13.84 -46.31
N THR A 294 -38.70 13.62 -46.08
CA THR A 294 -37.85 12.67 -46.83
C THR A 294 -37.20 11.67 -45.88
N LEU A 295 -36.79 10.51 -46.40
CA LEU A 295 -36.17 9.44 -45.63
C LEU A 295 -34.64 9.52 -45.66
N ASP A 296 -33.99 9.28 -44.52
CA ASP A 296 -32.53 9.36 -44.40
C ASP A 296 -31.84 8.06 -44.87
N SER A 297 -31.12 8.14 -45.99
CA SER A 297 -30.35 7.02 -46.56
C SER A 297 -29.18 6.53 -45.69
N THR A 298 -28.75 7.32 -44.71
CA THR A 298 -27.74 6.94 -43.71
C THR A 298 -28.34 6.23 -42.50
N ARG A 299 -29.67 6.31 -42.32
CA ARG A 299 -30.47 5.73 -41.23
C ARG A 299 -31.60 4.84 -41.75
N VAL A 300 -31.29 4.00 -42.74
CA VAL A 300 -32.23 3.03 -43.32
C VAL A 300 -31.67 1.62 -43.22
N HIS A 301 -32.46 0.66 -42.77
CA HIS A 301 -32.04 -0.74 -42.73
C HIS A 301 -31.75 -1.31 -44.13
N GLU A 302 -30.80 -2.25 -44.23
CA GLU A 302 -30.32 -2.81 -45.50
C GLU A 302 -31.37 -3.61 -46.29
N ARG A 303 -32.47 -4.03 -45.65
CA ARG A 303 -33.61 -4.67 -46.33
C ARG A 303 -34.65 -3.68 -46.86
N LEU A 304 -34.42 -2.38 -46.72
CA LEU A 304 -35.34 -1.33 -47.19
C LEU A 304 -34.70 -0.52 -48.33
N ALA A 305 -35.36 -0.46 -49.48
CA ALA A 305 -34.95 0.34 -50.62
C ALA A 305 -35.64 1.71 -50.61
N LEU A 306 -34.86 2.79 -50.63
CA LEU A 306 -35.34 4.16 -50.79
C LEU A 306 -35.37 4.53 -52.27
N THR A 307 -36.52 5.02 -52.73
CA THR A 307 -36.75 5.43 -54.12
C THR A 307 -37.54 6.74 -54.16
N ALA A 308 -37.75 7.28 -55.36
CA ALA A 308 -38.46 8.56 -55.57
C ALA A 308 -37.88 9.69 -54.70
N GLN A 309 -36.57 9.96 -54.85
CA GLN A 309 -35.86 11.01 -54.09
C GLN A 309 -36.02 10.84 -52.57
N ASN A 310 -35.89 9.60 -52.08
CA ASN A 310 -36.07 9.24 -50.68
C ASN A 310 -37.49 9.51 -50.12
N ARG A 311 -38.52 9.58 -50.96
CA ARG A 311 -39.92 9.74 -50.52
C ARG A 311 -40.71 8.42 -50.50
N ARG A 312 -40.14 7.34 -51.03
CA ARG A 312 -40.76 6.01 -51.05
C ARG A 312 -39.81 4.98 -50.45
N VAL A 313 -40.33 4.17 -49.54
CA VAL A 313 -39.63 3.01 -48.97
C VAL A 313 -40.28 1.72 -49.45
N MET A 314 -39.48 0.72 -49.80
CA MET A 314 -39.94 -0.61 -50.21
C MET A 314 -39.14 -1.68 -49.50
N VAL A 315 -39.76 -2.81 -49.17
CA VAL A 315 -39.03 -3.98 -48.69
C VAL A 315 -38.34 -4.64 -49.88
N SER A 316 -37.03 -4.81 -49.82
CA SER A 316 -36.24 -5.47 -50.86
C SER A 316 -35.96 -6.93 -50.47
N ASN A 317 -36.09 -7.83 -51.44
CA ASN A 317 -35.74 -9.25 -51.27
C ASN A 317 -34.22 -9.50 -51.27
N HIS A 318 -33.43 -8.48 -51.59
CA HIS A 318 -31.97 -8.50 -51.58
C HIS A 318 -31.42 -7.36 -50.71
N LEU A 319 -30.26 -7.57 -50.08
CA LEU A 319 -29.60 -6.52 -49.30
C LEU A 319 -29.23 -5.35 -50.23
N THR A 320 -29.71 -4.16 -49.89
CA THR A 320 -29.45 -2.94 -50.65
C THR A 320 -28.06 -2.40 -50.33
N THR A 321 -27.35 -1.95 -51.36
CA THR A 321 -25.95 -1.51 -51.28
C THR A 321 -25.86 -0.05 -50.88
N TYR A 322 -26.24 0.28 -49.64
CA TYR A 322 -25.98 1.60 -49.09
C TYR A 322 -24.54 1.70 -48.58
N GLN A 323 -23.98 2.92 -48.58
CA GLN A 323 -22.72 3.19 -47.92
C GLN A 323 -22.80 2.84 -46.43
N PRO A 324 -21.80 2.16 -45.83
CA PRO A 324 -21.77 1.87 -44.41
C PRO A 324 -21.96 3.16 -43.58
N SER A 325 -22.84 3.12 -42.59
CA SER A 325 -23.14 4.26 -41.72
C SER A 325 -23.37 3.77 -40.28
N PRO A 326 -22.73 4.39 -39.27
CA PRO A 326 -22.92 4.00 -37.87
C PRO A 326 -24.32 4.35 -37.33
N LYS A 327 -25.09 5.20 -38.05
CA LYS A 327 -26.46 5.58 -37.69
C LYS A 327 -27.51 4.64 -38.30
N ARG A 328 -27.09 3.55 -38.96
CA ARG A 328 -27.98 2.63 -39.69
C ARG A 328 -28.75 1.72 -38.72
N PHE A 329 -30.05 1.57 -38.94
CA PHE A 329 -30.87 0.64 -38.15
C PHE A 329 -30.50 -0.81 -38.43
N CYS A 330 -30.56 -1.64 -37.39
CA CYS A 330 -30.32 -3.08 -37.42
C CYS A 330 -31.58 -3.94 -37.62
N ILE A 331 -32.75 -3.29 -37.68
CA ILE A 331 -34.06 -3.89 -37.98
C ILE A 331 -34.76 -3.03 -39.03
N SER A 332 -35.75 -3.57 -39.76
CA SER A 332 -36.45 -2.91 -40.89
C SER A 332 -37.16 -1.60 -40.52
N GLN A 333 -36.37 -0.56 -40.32
CA GLN A 333 -36.75 0.78 -39.92
C GLN A 333 -36.01 1.81 -40.76
N VAL A 334 -36.61 2.99 -40.88
CA VAL A 334 -36.03 4.16 -41.51
C VAL A 334 -36.48 5.40 -40.75
N MET A 335 -35.59 6.37 -40.59
CA MET A 335 -35.88 7.66 -39.96
C MET A 335 -36.03 8.75 -41.03
N CYS A 336 -36.89 9.72 -40.77
CA CYS A 336 -36.99 10.91 -41.61
C CYS A 336 -35.70 11.74 -41.50
N SER A 337 -35.36 12.46 -42.57
CA SER A 337 -34.23 13.41 -42.56
C SER A 337 -34.54 14.65 -41.74
N GLN A 338 -35.82 15.01 -41.64
CA GLN A 338 -36.33 16.15 -40.90
C GLN A 338 -36.60 15.75 -39.44
N GLY A 339 -36.17 16.60 -38.51
CA GLY A 339 -36.56 16.56 -37.10
C GLY A 339 -37.45 17.76 -36.76
N PHE A 340 -38.36 17.59 -35.81
CA PHE A 340 -39.26 18.64 -35.34
C PHE A 340 -39.09 18.82 -33.83
N SER A 341 -38.78 20.03 -33.38
CA SER A 341 -38.59 20.34 -31.95
C SER A 341 -39.89 20.76 -31.26
N THR A 342 -40.79 21.47 -31.96
CA THR A 342 -42.11 21.91 -31.47
C THR A 342 -43.12 22.04 -32.63
N GLY A 343 -44.40 22.22 -32.32
CA GLY A 343 -45.47 22.53 -33.29
C GLY A 343 -46.32 21.35 -33.78
N CYS A 344 -47.27 21.63 -34.66
CA CYS A 344 -48.09 20.63 -35.35
C CYS A 344 -47.61 20.50 -36.79
N HIS A 345 -47.31 19.27 -37.21
CA HIS A 345 -46.79 18.96 -38.54
C HIS A 345 -47.63 17.85 -39.19
N TYR A 346 -47.82 17.94 -40.50
CA TYR A 346 -48.74 17.10 -41.25
C TYR A 346 -48.07 16.59 -42.53
N TRP A 347 -48.21 15.29 -42.80
CA TRP A 347 -47.84 14.66 -44.05
C TRP A 347 -48.75 13.46 -44.30
N GLU A 348 -48.95 13.11 -45.57
CA GLU A 348 -49.72 11.94 -45.97
C GLU A 348 -48.79 10.83 -46.45
N VAL A 349 -49.03 9.61 -45.98
CA VAL A 349 -48.28 8.41 -46.41
C VAL A 349 -49.21 7.51 -47.20
N ILE A 350 -48.85 7.20 -48.43
CA ILE A 350 -49.60 6.25 -49.26
C ILE A 350 -49.14 4.83 -48.92
N THR A 351 -50.03 4.02 -48.34
CA THR A 351 -49.71 2.67 -47.86
C THR A 351 -50.45 1.56 -48.61
N LYS A 352 -51.06 1.90 -49.74
CA LYS A 352 -51.88 0.99 -50.57
C LYS A 352 -51.17 -0.32 -50.95
N ASP A 353 -49.85 -0.28 -51.07
CA ASP A 353 -49.03 -1.39 -51.55
C ASP A 353 -48.19 -2.05 -50.42
N SER A 354 -48.59 -1.90 -49.14
CA SER A 354 -47.84 -2.40 -47.97
C SER A 354 -48.69 -3.28 -47.05
N ASP A 355 -48.29 -4.55 -46.88
CA ASP A 355 -49.00 -5.55 -46.05
C ASP A 355 -48.79 -5.40 -44.53
N GLY A 356 -47.83 -4.58 -44.10
CA GLY A 356 -47.58 -4.30 -42.69
C GLY A 356 -46.66 -3.10 -42.48
N TRP A 357 -47.16 -2.05 -41.84
CA TRP A 357 -46.43 -0.81 -41.61
C TRP A 357 -46.83 -0.17 -40.28
N ALA A 358 -45.92 0.61 -39.70
CA ALA A 358 -46.16 1.46 -38.55
C ALA A 358 -45.42 2.79 -38.76
N VAL A 359 -46.01 3.89 -38.30
CA VAL A 359 -45.36 5.21 -38.28
C VAL A 359 -45.38 5.73 -36.86
N GLY A 360 -44.30 6.40 -36.44
CA GLY A 360 -44.18 6.93 -35.09
C GLY A 360 -43.15 8.05 -35.03
N VAL A 361 -43.18 8.80 -33.94
CA VAL A 361 -42.20 9.85 -33.64
C VAL A 361 -41.12 9.25 -32.76
N ALA A 362 -39.84 9.45 -33.11
CA ALA A 362 -38.71 8.93 -32.37
C ALA A 362 -37.64 10.00 -32.18
N HIS A 363 -36.99 9.98 -31.01
CA HIS A 363 -35.83 10.82 -30.72
C HIS A 363 -34.61 10.34 -31.52
N GLU A 364 -33.72 11.26 -31.89
CA GLU A 364 -32.53 11.00 -32.72
C GLU A 364 -31.60 9.90 -32.16
N MET A 365 -31.65 9.62 -30.85
CA MET A 365 -30.71 8.74 -30.13
C MET A 365 -31.19 7.29 -29.90
N ILE A 366 -32.22 6.82 -30.62
CA ILE A 366 -32.74 5.46 -30.43
C ILE A 366 -31.62 4.40 -30.65
N ALA A 367 -31.52 3.40 -29.76
CA ALA A 367 -30.57 2.26 -29.74
C ALA A 367 -29.17 2.39 -29.06
N ARG A 368 -28.82 3.50 -28.39
CA ARG A 368 -27.55 3.58 -27.61
C ARG A 368 -27.64 2.87 -26.24
N VAL A 369 -26.52 2.35 -25.73
CA VAL A 369 -26.45 1.74 -24.37
C VAL A 369 -26.28 2.78 -23.25
N GLY A 370 -25.88 4.01 -23.58
CA GLY A 370 -25.81 5.14 -22.62
C GLY A 370 -24.51 5.21 -21.80
N LYS A 371 -23.35 4.87 -22.39
CA LYS A 371 -22.02 5.02 -21.75
C LYS A 371 -21.73 6.46 -21.37
N THR A 372 -21.77 7.35 -22.37
CA THR A 372 -21.49 8.77 -22.23
C THR A 372 -22.43 9.45 -21.24
N SER A 373 -23.71 9.07 -21.20
CA SER A 373 -24.66 9.59 -20.21
C SER A 373 -24.32 9.18 -18.77
N LEU A 374 -23.78 7.98 -18.54
CA LEU A 374 -23.34 7.58 -17.19
C LEU A 374 -22.16 8.44 -16.73
N ILE A 375 -21.20 8.68 -17.63
CA ILE A 375 -19.99 9.45 -17.34
C ILE A 375 -20.34 10.92 -17.10
N MET A 376 -21.15 11.52 -17.97
CA MET A 376 -21.56 12.92 -17.79
C MET A 376 -22.38 13.11 -16.53
N SER A 377 -23.32 12.21 -16.22
CA SER A 377 -24.11 12.28 -15.00
C SER A 377 -23.30 12.09 -13.72
N LEU A 378 -22.15 11.41 -13.77
CA LEU A 378 -21.22 11.38 -12.64
C LEU A 378 -20.61 12.77 -12.39
N VAL A 379 -20.24 13.49 -13.46
CA VAL A 379 -19.53 14.76 -13.36
C VAL A 379 -20.46 15.93 -13.07
N SER A 380 -21.65 15.94 -13.69
CA SER A 380 -22.63 17.03 -13.52
C SER A 380 -23.61 16.80 -12.37
N GLU A 381 -23.63 15.61 -11.77
CA GLU A 381 -24.65 15.19 -10.79
C GLU A 381 -26.10 15.36 -11.27
N GLU A 382 -26.30 15.40 -12.59
CA GLU A 382 -27.60 15.61 -13.25
C GLU A 382 -27.66 14.82 -14.57
N PHE A 383 -28.86 14.54 -15.08
CA PHE A 383 -28.99 13.88 -16.38
C PHE A 383 -28.84 14.89 -17.53
N PRO A 384 -27.87 14.70 -18.45
CA PRO A 384 -27.67 15.63 -19.57
C PRO A 384 -28.82 15.56 -20.59
N GLU A 385 -29.36 16.72 -20.96
CA GLU A 385 -30.38 16.82 -22.02
C GLU A 385 -29.80 16.46 -23.40
N GLU A 386 -28.57 16.90 -23.67
CA GLU A 386 -27.81 16.57 -24.88
C GLU A 386 -26.58 15.72 -24.55
N VAL A 387 -26.48 14.55 -25.19
CA VAL A 387 -25.40 13.59 -24.97
C VAL A 387 -24.52 13.49 -26.21
N PRO A 388 -23.24 13.90 -26.14
CA PRO A 388 -22.31 13.77 -27.25
C PRO A 388 -22.06 12.29 -27.58
N PRO A 389 -21.47 11.99 -28.75
CA PRO A 389 -21.12 10.62 -29.13
C PRO A 389 -20.01 9.99 -28.27
N ARG A 390 -19.21 10.80 -27.58
CA ARG A 390 -18.12 10.40 -26.69
C ARG A 390 -17.92 11.48 -25.62
N ALA A 391 -17.63 11.08 -24.38
CA ALA A 391 -17.17 12.01 -23.35
C ALA A 391 -15.68 12.34 -23.56
N GLU A 392 -15.28 13.58 -23.25
CA GLU A 392 -13.85 13.88 -23.11
C GLU A 392 -13.25 13.08 -21.95
N GLU A 393 -11.92 12.89 -21.98
CA GLU A 393 -11.22 12.17 -20.94
C GLU A 393 -11.38 12.87 -19.59
N ILE A 394 -11.91 12.14 -18.61
CA ILE A 394 -12.19 12.68 -17.27
C ILE A 394 -11.21 12.08 -16.29
N THR A 395 -10.59 12.94 -15.49
CA THR A 395 -9.79 12.52 -14.34
C THR A 395 -10.51 12.95 -13.07
N ILE A 396 -10.89 11.98 -12.25
CA ILE A 396 -11.39 12.20 -10.90
C ILE A 396 -10.17 12.32 -9.97
N PRO A 397 -9.94 13.47 -9.33
CA PRO A 397 -8.83 13.64 -8.41
C PRO A 397 -8.89 12.70 -7.21
N ALA A 398 -7.72 12.34 -6.64
CA ALA A 398 -7.63 11.43 -5.51
C ALA A 398 -8.44 11.90 -4.29
N ASP A 399 -8.45 13.21 -4.00
CA ASP A 399 -9.09 13.82 -2.83
C ASP A 399 -10.61 13.67 -2.79
N VAL A 400 -11.25 13.43 -3.93
CA VAL A 400 -12.71 13.21 -4.01
C VAL A 400 -13.08 11.73 -4.09
N THR A 401 -12.10 10.83 -4.25
CA THR A 401 -12.34 9.38 -4.26
C THR A 401 -12.24 8.79 -2.85
N PRO A 402 -13.11 7.82 -2.48
CA PRO A 402 -13.03 7.16 -1.17
C PRO A 402 -11.67 6.50 -0.90
N GLU A 403 -11.06 5.94 -1.94
CA GLU A 403 -9.79 5.20 -1.86
C GLU A 403 -8.54 6.10 -1.99
N ARG A 404 -8.73 7.41 -2.21
CA ARG A 404 -7.64 8.39 -2.42
C ARG A 404 -6.71 8.07 -3.59
N VAL A 405 -7.28 7.56 -4.68
CA VAL A 405 -6.54 7.22 -5.91
C VAL A 405 -7.15 7.98 -7.10
N PRO A 406 -6.33 8.67 -7.93
CA PRO A 406 -6.86 9.34 -9.10
C PRO A 406 -7.48 8.32 -10.06
N THR A 407 -8.66 8.61 -10.60
CA THR A 407 -9.36 7.71 -11.52
C THR A 407 -9.49 8.35 -12.89
N HIS A 408 -8.84 7.75 -13.88
CA HIS A 408 -8.90 8.17 -15.28
C HIS A 408 -10.02 7.38 -15.98
N ILE A 409 -10.99 8.09 -16.56
CA ILE A 409 -12.14 7.51 -17.25
C ILE A 409 -12.04 7.84 -18.73
N VAL A 410 -12.00 6.78 -19.55
CA VAL A 410 -11.95 6.87 -21.01
C VAL A 410 -13.25 6.29 -21.60
N ASP A 411 -13.97 7.10 -22.38
CA ASP A 411 -15.15 6.66 -23.14
C ASP A 411 -14.75 6.28 -24.56
N TYR A 412 -15.03 5.03 -24.95
CA TYR A 412 -14.82 4.58 -26.33
C TYR A 412 -16.07 4.73 -27.20
N SER A 413 -15.90 5.31 -28.39
CA SER A 413 -16.96 5.46 -29.38
C SER A 413 -16.52 4.99 -30.78
N GLU A 414 -17.17 3.93 -31.28
CA GLU A 414 -16.99 3.40 -32.64
C GLU A 414 -17.33 4.44 -33.74
N ALA A 415 -18.01 5.54 -33.39
CA ALA A 415 -18.30 6.64 -34.31
C ALA A 415 -17.13 7.61 -34.50
N GLU A 416 -16.20 7.69 -33.53
CA GLU A 416 -15.11 8.66 -33.52
C GLU A 416 -13.71 8.03 -33.51
N GLN A 417 -13.60 6.79 -33.04
CA GLN A 417 -12.33 6.10 -32.82
C GLN A 417 -12.25 4.81 -33.64
N SER A 418 -11.02 4.45 -34.03
CA SER A 418 -10.68 3.23 -34.75
C SER A 418 -10.48 2.04 -33.81
N ASP A 419 -10.52 0.82 -34.36
CA ASP A 419 -10.24 -0.41 -33.62
C ASP A 419 -8.80 -0.46 -33.07
N GLU A 420 -7.84 0.17 -33.75
CA GLU A 420 -6.45 0.26 -33.29
C GLU A 420 -6.35 1.11 -32.01
N GLN A 421 -7.12 2.20 -31.93
CA GLN A 421 -7.22 3.00 -30.72
C GLN A 421 -7.91 2.22 -29.60
N LEU A 422 -8.99 1.49 -29.90
CA LEU A 422 -9.64 0.61 -28.92
C LEU A 422 -8.64 -0.39 -28.31
N TYR A 423 -7.80 -1.02 -29.14
CA TYR A 423 -6.81 -1.98 -28.66
C TYR A 423 -5.76 -1.32 -27.77
N HIS A 424 -5.35 -0.10 -28.11
CA HIS A 424 -4.46 0.68 -27.26
C HIS A 424 -5.08 0.96 -25.89
N GLU A 425 -6.33 1.42 -25.84
CA GLU A 425 -7.04 1.68 -24.58
C GLU A 425 -7.22 0.41 -23.75
N ILE A 426 -7.57 -0.72 -24.36
CA ILE A 426 -7.69 -2.01 -23.67
C ILE A 426 -6.35 -2.42 -23.03
N SER A 427 -5.23 -2.21 -23.73
CA SER A 427 -3.90 -2.57 -23.22
C SER A 427 -3.42 -1.72 -22.05
N GLN A 428 -3.96 -0.51 -21.90
CA GLN A 428 -3.59 0.42 -20.82
C GLN A 428 -4.56 0.39 -19.65
N ALA A 429 -5.76 -0.16 -19.84
CA ALA A 429 -6.79 -0.21 -18.82
C ALA A 429 -6.35 -1.06 -17.60
N ASN A 430 -6.63 -0.56 -16.39
CA ASN A 430 -6.53 -1.36 -15.17
C ASN A 430 -7.84 -2.10 -14.85
N VAL A 431 -8.97 -1.62 -15.38
CA VAL A 431 -10.32 -2.21 -15.26
C VAL A 431 -11.15 -1.80 -16.46
N ILE A 432 -12.04 -2.68 -16.94
CA ILE A 432 -12.94 -2.36 -18.05
C ILE A 432 -14.41 -2.50 -17.61
N CYS A 433 -15.18 -1.44 -17.84
CA CYS A 433 -16.63 -1.43 -17.63
C CYS A 433 -17.36 -1.71 -18.96
N ILE A 434 -18.02 -2.86 -19.08
CA ILE A 434 -18.83 -3.23 -20.26
C ILE A 434 -20.27 -2.82 -20.02
N VAL A 435 -20.73 -1.79 -20.73
CA VAL A 435 -22.07 -1.22 -20.58
C VAL A 435 -23.05 -1.82 -21.57
N TYR A 436 -24.15 -2.38 -21.07
CA TYR A 436 -25.30 -2.85 -21.84
C TYR A 436 -26.57 -2.10 -21.41
N ALA A 437 -27.61 -2.12 -22.24
CA ALA A 437 -28.91 -1.56 -21.88
C ALA A 437 -29.85 -2.68 -21.41
N VAL A 438 -30.39 -2.56 -20.20
CA VAL A 438 -31.23 -3.61 -19.59
C VAL A 438 -32.52 -3.88 -20.36
N ASN A 439 -33.00 -2.90 -21.13
CA ASN A 439 -34.17 -3.01 -21.99
C ASN A 439 -33.86 -3.52 -23.41
N ASN A 440 -32.61 -3.87 -23.71
CA ASN A 440 -32.16 -4.29 -25.04
C ASN A 440 -31.37 -5.60 -25.00
N LYS A 441 -32.05 -6.71 -25.28
CA LYS A 441 -31.46 -8.05 -25.28
C LYS A 441 -30.25 -8.21 -26.20
N ASN A 442 -30.24 -7.58 -27.37
CA ASN A 442 -29.10 -7.63 -28.30
C ASN A 442 -27.84 -6.99 -27.70
N SER A 443 -28.00 -5.96 -26.86
CA SER A 443 -26.84 -5.37 -26.16
C SER A 443 -26.24 -6.30 -25.12
N ILE A 444 -27.06 -7.13 -24.47
CA ILE A 444 -26.63 -8.18 -23.54
C ILE A 444 -25.92 -9.30 -24.30
N ASP A 445 -26.48 -9.77 -25.42
CA ASP A 445 -25.88 -10.82 -26.25
C ASP A 445 -24.48 -10.41 -26.79
N LYS A 446 -24.26 -9.11 -27.04
CA LYS A 446 -22.95 -8.58 -27.47
C LYS A 446 -21.87 -8.64 -26.39
N VAL A 447 -22.24 -8.70 -25.12
CA VAL A 447 -21.28 -8.84 -24.01
C VAL A 447 -20.47 -10.13 -24.19
N THR A 448 -21.16 -11.26 -24.42
CA THR A 448 -20.53 -12.58 -24.56
C THR A 448 -20.07 -12.89 -25.98
N SER A 449 -20.74 -12.37 -27.01
CA SER A 449 -20.40 -12.68 -28.41
C SER A 449 -19.32 -11.79 -29.03
N ARG A 450 -19.08 -10.58 -28.50
CA ARG A 450 -18.09 -9.63 -29.03
C ARG A 450 -17.14 -9.12 -27.97
N TRP A 451 -17.63 -8.48 -26.91
CA TRP A 451 -16.79 -7.66 -26.03
C TRP A 451 -15.84 -8.47 -25.16
N ILE A 452 -16.32 -9.48 -24.42
CA ILE A 452 -15.44 -10.30 -23.58
C ILE A 452 -14.39 -11.06 -24.42
N PRO A 453 -14.75 -11.76 -25.52
CA PRO A 453 -13.75 -12.41 -26.38
C PRO A 453 -12.69 -11.43 -26.92
N LEU A 454 -13.11 -10.23 -27.34
CA LEU A 454 -12.19 -9.21 -27.86
C LEU A 454 -11.19 -8.75 -26.81
N ILE A 455 -11.64 -8.54 -25.57
CA ILE A 455 -10.76 -8.13 -24.47
C ILE A 455 -9.78 -9.26 -24.16
N ASN A 456 -10.26 -10.50 -24.00
CA ASN A 456 -9.43 -11.66 -23.66
C ASN A 456 -8.40 -12.02 -24.75
N GLU A 457 -8.67 -11.72 -26.03
CA GLU A 457 -7.68 -11.88 -27.11
C GLU A 457 -6.55 -10.84 -27.08
N ARG A 458 -6.77 -9.72 -26.39
CA ARG A 458 -5.90 -8.54 -26.42
C ARG A 458 -5.21 -8.25 -25.08
N THR A 459 -5.62 -8.91 -24.00
CA THR A 459 -4.92 -8.90 -22.72
C THR A 459 -3.93 -10.07 -22.64
N ASP A 460 -2.81 -9.82 -21.95
CA ASP A 460 -1.84 -10.89 -21.67
C ASP A 460 -2.51 -11.97 -20.82
N LYS A 461 -2.31 -13.24 -21.18
CA LYS A 461 -2.94 -14.38 -20.48
C LYS A 461 -2.57 -14.46 -18.99
N ASP A 462 -1.46 -13.86 -18.61
CA ASP A 462 -0.97 -13.82 -17.24
C ASP A 462 -1.49 -12.58 -16.47
N SER A 463 -2.03 -11.57 -17.16
CA SER A 463 -2.58 -10.35 -16.55
C SER A 463 -4.10 -10.45 -16.45
N ARG A 464 -4.62 -10.68 -15.24
CA ARG A 464 -6.07 -10.71 -14.97
C ARG A 464 -6.63 -9.28 -14.97
N LEU A 465 -7.04 -8.78 -16.13
CA LEU A 465 -7.73 -7.49 -16.25
C LEU A 465 -9.18 -7.62 -15.71
N PRO A 466 -9.55 -6.97 -14.59
CA PRO A 466 -10.90 -7.07 -14.04
C PRO A 466 -11.95 -6.44 -14.96
N LEU A 467 -13.10 -7.12 -15.06
CA LEU A 467 -14.26 -6.67 -15.83
C LEU A 467 -15.43 -6.34 -14.91
N ILE A 468 -16.13 -5.24 -15.19
CA ILE A 468 -17.39 -4.88 -14.54
C ILE A 468 -18.50 -4.80 -15.58
N LEU A 469 -19.58 -5.53 -15.35
CA LEU A 469 -20.77 -5.42 -16.18
C LEU A 469 -21.66 -4.29 -15.68
N VAL A 470 -22.14 -3.44 -16.60
CA VAL A 470 -22.94 -2.26 -16.27
C VAL A 470 -24.27 -2.31 -17.02
N GLY A 471 -25.34 -2.62 -16.29
CA GLY A 471 -26.70 -2.64 -16.82
C GLY A 471 -27.33 -1.26 -16.72
N ASN A 472 -27.22 -0.44 -17.77
CA ASN A 472 -27.77 0.92 -17.77
C ASN A 472 -29.23 0.97 -18.25
N LYS A 473 -29.91 2.08 -17.97
CA LYS A 473 -31.33 2.36 -18.29
C LYS A 473 -32.32 1.55 -17.46
N SER A 474 -31.96 1.27 -16.20
CA SER A 474 -32.85 0.56 -15.27
C SER A 474 -34.16 1.32 -14.98
N ASP A 475 -34.26 2.60 -15.33
CA ASP A 475 -35.49 3.39 -15.27
C ASP A 475 -36.55 2.98 -16.32
N LEU A 476 -36.16 2.23 -17.35
CA LEU A 476 -37.06 1.81 -18.43
C LEU A 476 -37.67 0.43 -18.23
N VAL A 477 -37.28 -0.29 -17.17
CA VAL A 477 -37.76 -1.64 -16.85
C VAL A 477 -38.08 -1.77 -15.37
N GLU A 478 -39.12 -2.53 -15.05
CA GLU A 478 -39.52 -2.78 -13.66
C GLU A 478 -38.86 -4.04 -13.07
N TYR A 479 -38.21 -4.85 -13.91
CA TYR A 479 -37.52 -6.09 -13.52
C TYR A 479 -36.00 -5.93 -13.55
N SER A 480 -35.30 -6.72 -12.73
CA SER A 480 -33.84 -6.78 -12.74
C SER A 480 -33.33 -7.69 -13.88
N SER A 481 -32.27 -7.25 -14.56
CA SER A 481 -31.55 -8.04 -15.56
C SER A 481 -30.64 -9.12 -14.95
N MET A 482 -30.49 -9.17 -13.63
CA MET A 482 -29.61 -10.09 -12.91
C MET A 482 -29.82 -11.56 -13.26
N GLU A 483 -31.06 -12.03 -13.45
CA GLU A 483 -31.31 -13.43 -13.83
C GLU A 483 -30.66 -13.81 -15.17
N THR A 484 -30.54 -12.84 -16.10
CA THR A 484 -29.90 -13.05 -17.41
C THR A 484 -28.38 -12.93 -17.32
N ILE A 485 -27.87 -12.14 -16.37
CA ILE A 485 -26.43 -11.86 -16.23
C ILE A 485 -25.71 -12.88 -15.34
N LEU A 486 -26.36 -13.43 -14.31
CA LEU A 486 -25.77 -14.42 -13.40
C LEU A 486 -25.09 -15.60 -14.13
N PRO A 487 -25.69 -16.21 -15.18
CA PRO A 487 -25.02 -17.24 -15.95
C PRO A 487 -23.74 -16.77 -16.65
N ILE A 488 -23.70 -15.51 -17.10
CA ILE A 488 -22.53 -14.90 -17.76
C ILE A 488 -21.42 -14.70 -16.73
N MET A 489 -21.74 -14.16 -15.55
CA MET A 489 -20.77 -14.00 -14.46
C MET A 489 -20.16 -15.34 -14.03
N ASN A 490 -20.96 -16.40 -13.96
CA ASN A 490 -20.47 -17.75 -13.64
C ASN A 490 -19.61 -18.36 -14.77
N GLN A 491 -19.74 -17.87 -16.01
CA GLN A 491 -18.98 -18.37 -17.15
C GLN A 491 -17.60 -17.70 -17.27
N TYR A 492 -17.48 -16.42 -16.88
CA TYR A 492 -16.27 -15.63 -17.07
C TYR A 492 -15.73 -15.12 -15.73
N THR A 493 -14.65 -15.73 -15.26
CA THR A 493 -14.06 -15.49 -13.94
C THR A 493 -13.40 -14.12 -13.77
N GLU A 494 -13.16 -13.41 -14.88
CA GLU A 494 -12.63 -12.05 -14.94
C GLU A 494 -13.69 -11.00 -14.57
N ILE A 495 -14.98 -11.37 -14.59
CA ILE A 495 -16.07 -10.48 -14.17
C ILE A 495 -16.13 -10.44 -12.64
N GLU A 496 -15.74 -9.32 -12.06
CA GLU A 496 -15.73 -9.14 -10.60
C GLU A 496 -17.14 -8.84 -10.07
N THR A 497 -17.92 -8.01 -10.78
CA THR A 497 -19.29 -7.67 -10.36
C THR A 497 -20.15 -7.15 -11.52
N CYS A 498 -21.46 -7.03 -11.25
CA CYS A 498 -22.44 -6.40 -12.14
C CYS A 498 -23.19 -5.30 -11.38
N VAL A 499 -23.28 -4.11 -11.97
CA VAL A 499 -23.97 -2.95 -11.38
C VAL A 499 -25.09 -2.48 -12.31
N GLU A 500 -26.33 -2.56 -11.83
CA GLU A 500 -27.48 -1.98 -12.54
C GLU A 500 -27.61 -0.49 -12.22
N CYS A 501 -27.57 0.33 -13.26
CA CYS A 501 -27.52 1.78 -13.17
C CYS A 501 -28.69 2.44 -13.92
N SER A 502 -29.04 3.66 -13.52
CA SER A 502 -29.83 4.57 -14.33
C SER A 502 -29.15 5.93 -14.33
N ALA A 503 -28.60 6.31 -15.48
CA ALA A 503 -28.08 7.66 -15.69
C ALA A 503 -29.17 8.73 -15.44
N LYS A 504 -30.40 8.46 -15.85
CA LYS A 504 -31.54 9.40 -15.72
C LYS A 504 -31.90 9.68 -14.26
N ASN A 505 -31.94 8.64 -13.43
CA ASN A 505 -32.32 8.74 -12.03
C ASN A 505 -31.11 8.82 -11.08
N LEU A 506 -29.89 8.98 -11.62
CA LEU A 506 -28.62 8.96 -10.88
C LEU A 506 -28.42 7.71 -10.00
N LYS A 507 -29.05 6.60 -10.39
CA LYS A 507 -29.03 5.36 -9.62
C LYS A 507 -27.73 4.61 -9.85
N ASN A 508 -27.03 4.27 -8.75
CA ASN A 508 -25.82 3.44 -8.69
C ASN A 508 -24.64 3.92 -9.55
N ILE A 509 -24.62 5.20 -9.96
CA ILE A 509 -23.52 5.75 -10.74
C ILE A 509 -22.23 5.77 -9.90
N SER A 510 -22.28 6.33 -8.69
CA SER A 510 -21.09 6.37 -7.81
C SER A 510 -20.62 4.97 -7.39
N GLU A 511 -21.56 4.03 -7.20
CA GLU A 511 -21.25 2.63 -6.88
C GLU A 511 -20.48 1.94 -8.00
N LEU A 512 -20.83 2.19 -9.27
CA LEU A 512 -20.11 1.65 -10.42
C LEU A 512 -18.62 1.98 -10.36
N PHE A 513 -18.28 3.26 -10.20
CA PHE A 513 -16.88 3.70 -10.18
C PHE A 513 -16.17 3.27 -8.89
N TYR A 514 -16.89 3.19 -7.78
CA TYR A 514 -16.38 2.62 -6.54
C TYR A 514 -15.98 1.15 -6.70
N TYR A 515 -16.84 0.32 -7.30
CA TYR A 515 -16.52 -1.08 -7.58
C TYR A 515 -15.39 -1.22 -8.60
N ALA A 516 -15.30 -0.32 -9.59
CA ALA A 516 -14.19 -0.29 -10.54
C ALA A 516 -12.85 -0.05 -9.85
N GLN A 517 -12.76 0.94 -8.97
CA GLN A 517 -11.55 1.18 -8.17
C GLN A 517 -11.25 -0.03 -7.27
N LYS A 518 -12.26 -0.57 -6.59
CA LYS A 518 -12.07 -1.72 -5.70
C LYS A 518 -11.58 -2.98 -6.40
N ALA A 519 -12.07 -3.26 -7.61
CA ALA A 519 -11.64 -4.42 -8.38
C ALA A 519 -10.13 -4.40 -8.70
N VAL A 520 -9.56 -3.20 -8.86
CA VAL A 520 -8.12 -3.00 -9.06
C VAL A 520 -7.37 -3.01 -7.73
N LEU A 521 -7.87 -2.27 -6.74
CA LEU A 521 -7.17 -2.05 -5.48
C LEU A 521 -7.26 -3.23 -4.52
N HIS A 522 -8.24 -4.12 -4.67
CA HIS A 522 -8.49 -5.21 -3.73
C HIS A 522 -8.99 -6.45 -4.50
N PRO A 523 -8.18 -7.03 -5.42
CA PRO A 523 -8.67 -8.07 -6.31
C PRO A 523 -9.11 -9.32 -5.54
N THR A 524 -10.29 -9.88 -5.87
CA THR A 524 -10.79 -11.10 -5.20
C THR A 524 -10.07 -12.34 -5.71
N GLY A 525 -9.64 -12.31 -6.98
CA GLY A 525 -9.03 -13.42 -7.70
C GLY A 525 -7.86 -14.12 -6.96
N PRO A 526 -6.88 -13.41 -6.41
CA PRO A 526 -5.78 -14.04 -5.65
C PRO A 526 -6.23 -14.71 -4.33
N LEU A 527 -7.31 -14.22 -3.73
CA LEU A 527 -7.73 -14.65 -2.39
C LEU A 527 -8.64 -15.88 -2.39
N TYR A 528 -9.57 -15.96 -3.35
CA TYR A 528 -10.71 -16.86 -3.28
C TYR A 528 -11.07 -17.48 -4.63
N CYS A 529 -11.56 -18.71 -4.59
CA CYS A 529 -12.08 -19.46 -5.73
C CYS A 529 -13.61 -19.53 -5.62
N PRO A 530 -14.38 -18.73 -6.40
CA PRO A 530 -15.84 -18.73 -6.35
C PRO A 530 -16.46 -20.10 -6.66
N GLU A 531 -15.84 -20.87 -7.57
CA GLU A 531 -16.33 -22.17 -8.03
C GLU A 531 -16.29 -23.21 -6.91
N GLU A 532 -15.15 -23.31 -6.23
CA GLU A 532 -14.93 -24.24 -5.10
C GLU A 532 -15.50 -23.71 -3.78
N LYS A 533 -15.86 -22.43 -3.75
CA LYS A 533 -16.25 -21.68 -2.54
C LYS A 533 -15.20 -21.70 -1.43
N GLU A 534 -13.93 -21.83 -1.79
CA GLU A 534 -12.80 -21.92 -0.85
C GLU A 534 -11.74 -20.84 -1.10
N MET A 535 -10.99 -20.49 -0.05
CA MET A 535 -9.82 -19.61 -0.18
C MET A 535 -8.69 -20.32 -0.91
N LYS A 536 -7.94 -19.59 -1.75
CA LYS A 536 -6.81 -20.17 -2.49
C LYS A 536 -5.67 -20.58 -1.55
N PRO A 537 -4.89 -21.63 -1.87
CA PRO A 537 -3.80 -22.10 -1.02
C PRO A 537 -2.74 -21.04 -0.68
N ALA A 538 -2.44 -20.13 -1.61
CA ALA A 538 -1.50 -19.03 -1.38
C ALA A 538 -2.01 -18.07 -0.29
N CYS A 539 -3.30 -17.71 -0.34
CA CYS A 539 -3.94 -16.87 0.67
C CYS A 539 -3.96 -17.55 2.04
N ILE A 540 -4.30 -18.84 2.10
CA ILE A 540 -4.26 -19.64 3.33
C ILE A 540 -2.84 -19.66 3.91
N LYS A 541 -1.81 -19.84 3.07
CA LYS A 541 -0.41 -19.84 3.50
C LYS A 541 0.00 -18.49 4.09
N ALA A 542 -0.35 -17.38 3.44
CA ALA A 542 -0.06 -16.03 3.93
C ALA A 542 -0.76 -15.74 5.26
N LEU A 543 -2.06 -15.99 5.35
CA LEU A 543 -2.85 -15.80 6.58
C LEU A 543 -2.39 -16.72 7.72
N THR A 544 -1.96 -17.95 7.42
CA THR A 544 -1.38 -18.86 8.42
C THR A 544 -0.07 -18.31 8.98
N ARG A 545 0.79 -17.71 8.14
CA ARG A 545 2.00 -17.04 8.61
C ARG A 545 1.65 -15.84 9.49
N ILE A 546 0.69 -15.01 9.07
CA ILE A 546 0.22 -13.85 9.84
C ILE A 546 -0.30 -14.26 11.21
N PHE A 547 -1.10 -15.32 11.28
CA PHE A 547 -1.58 -15.90 12.53
C PHE A 547 -0.42 -16.27 13.45
N ARG A 548 0.57 -17.02 12.96
CA ARG A 548 1.75 -17.44 13.75
C ARG A 548 2.63 -16.28 14.23
N ILE A 549 2.66 -15.17 13.50
CA ILE A 549 3.36 -13.96 13.93
C ILE A 549 2.55 -13.22 15.00
N SER A 550 1.22 -13.23 14.86
CA SER A 550 0.30 -12.54 15.77
C SER A 550 0.10 -13.27 17.10
N ASP A 551 0.24 -14.59 17.10
CA ASP A 551 0.31 -15.48 18.26
C ASP A 551 1.69 -15.26 18.91
N GLN A 552 1.76 -14.40 19.92
CA GLN A 552 3.03 -13.94 20.51
C GLN A 552 3.52 -14.87 21.61
N ASP A 553 2.61 -15.62 22.25
CA ASP A 553 2.95 -16.61 23.28
C ASP A 553 3.06 -18.06 22.75
N ASN A 554 2.74 -18.29 21.46
CA ASN A 554 2.80 -19.58 20.77
C ASN A 554 1.91 -20.65 21.41
N ASP A 555 0.79 -20.25 21.99
CA ASP A 555 -0.18 -21.19 22.57
C ASP A 555 -1.11 -21.82 21.51
N GLY A 556 -1.03 -21.35 20.26
CA GLY A 556 -1.83 -21.82 19.13
C GLY A 556 -3.19 -21.13 18.98
N THR A 557 -3.45 -20.12 19.80
CA THR A 557 -4.64 -19.26 19.78
C THR A 557 -4.25 -17.78 19.77
N LEU A 558 -5.18 -16.91 19.40
CA LEU A 558 -5.02 -15.47 19.58
C LEU A 558 -5.92 -15.04 20.74
N ASN A 559 -5.30 -14.74 21.88
CA ASN A 559 -6.00 -14.25 23.05
C ASN A 559 -6.48 -12.78 22.85
N ASP A 560 -7.21 -12.23 23.81
CA ASP A 560 -7.77 -10.87 23.68
C ASP A 560 -6.69 -9.79 23.54
N ALA A 561 -5.54 -9.95 24.20
CA ALA A 561 -4.46 -8.98 24.11
C ALA A 561 -3.84 -8.98 22.70
N GLU A 562 -3.61 -10.18 22.14
CA GLU A 562 -3.06 -10.37 20.80
C GLU A 562 -4.04 -9.93 19.71
N LEU A 563 -5.33 -10.25 19.85
CA LEU A 563 -6.37 -9.79 18.93
C LEU A 563 -6.49 -8.26 18.94
N ASN A 564 -6.43 -7.63 20.10
CA ASN A 564 -6.45 -6.17 20.20
C ASN A 564 -5.18 -5.54 19.59
N PHE A 565 -4.01 -6.15 19.84
CA PHE A 565 -2.76 -5.73 19.21
C PHE A 565 -2.86 -5.83 17.68
N PHE A 566 -3.27 -6.98 17.17
CA PHE A 566 -3.48 -7.27 15.74
C PHE A 566 -4.44 -6.26 15.10
N GLN A 567 -5.57 -5.95 15.75
CA GLN A 567 -6.53 -4.99 15.21
C GLN A 567 -6.01 -3.56 15.23
N ARG A 568 -5.27 -3.17 16.27
CA ARG A 568 -4.64 -1.84 16.34
C ARG A 568 -3.64 -1.66 15.20
N ILE A 569 -2.78 -2.66 14.93
CA ILE A 569 -1.77 -2.54 13.88
C ILE A 569 -2.38 -2.56 12.46
N CYS A 570 -3.50 -3.26 12.24
CA CYS A 570 -4.13 -3.39 10.92
C CYS A 570 -5.18 -2.29 10.63
N PHE A 571 -5.94 -1.88 11.65
CA PHE A 571 -7.15 -1.05 11.49
C PHE A 571 -7.13 0.22 12.35
N ASN A 572 -6.01 0.53 13.01
CA ASN A 572 -5.79 1.69 13.89
C ASN A 572 -6.68 1.77 15.14
N THR A 573 -7.70 0.93 15.28
CA THR A 573 -8.65 0.95 16.41
C THR A 573 -8.93 -0.48 16.88
N PRO A 574 -8.74 -0.80 18.18
CA PRO A 574 -9.15 -2.09 18.73
C PRO A 574 -10.68 -2.18 18.85
N LEU A 575 -11.24 -3.38 18.74
CA LEU A 575 -12.65 -3.63 18.99
C LEU A 575 -12.97 -3.48 20.49
N ALA A 576 -14.20 -3.02 20.76
CA ALA A 576 -14.73 -3.08 22.12
C ALA A 576 -14.81 -4.54 22.59
N PRO A 577 -14.58 -4.85 23.88
CA PRO A 577 -14.59 -6.23 24.39
C PRO A 577 -15.85 -7.02 24.02
N GLN A 578 -17.02 -6.37 24.06
CA GLN A 578 -18.28 -7.01 23.67
C GLN A 578 -18.30 -7.35 22.17
N ALA A 579 -17.82 -6.45 21.31
CA ALA A 579 -17.78 -6.69 19.87
C ALA A 579 -16.80 -7.84 19.51
N LEU A 580 -15.70 -7.96 20.25
CA LEU A 580 -14.77 -9.09 20.09
C LEU A 580 -15.44 -10.42 20.48
N GLU A 581 -16.20 -10.44 21.56
CA GLU A 581 -16.95 -11.62 21.99
C GLU A 581 -18.06 -11.98 20.99
N ASP A 582 -18.71 -10.97 20.39
CA ASP A 582 -19.70 -11.18 19.33
C ASP A 582 -19.06 -11.85 18.10
N VAL A 583 -17.85 -11.41 17.70
CA VAL A 583 -17.08 -12.06 16.62
C VAL A 583 -16.77 -13.52 16.98
N LYS A 584 -16.29 -13.80 18.20
CA LYS A 584 -16.04 -15.18 18.64
C LYS A 584 -17.31 -16.03 18.67
N ASN A 585 -18.45 -15.45 19.06
CA ASN A 585 -19.76 -16.12 19.03
C ASN A 585 -20.16 -16.50 17.61
N VAL A 586 -19.89 -15.65 16.61
CA VAL A 586 -20.09 -16.00 15.19
C VAL A 586 -19.22 -17.20 14.82
N VAL A 587 -17.95 -17.24 15.24
CA VAL A 587 -17.07 -18.39 14.98
C VAL A 587 -17.59 -19.65 15.65
N ARG A 588 -17.90 -19.63 16.95
CA ARG A 588 -18.40 -20.80 17.70
C ARG A 588 -19.67 -21.39 17.11
N LYS A 589 -20.56 -20.55 16.55
CA LYS A 589 -21.82 -20.98 15.92
C LYS A 589 -21.59 -21.77 14.62
N ASN A 590 -20.51 -21.47 13.89
CA ASN A 590 -20.24 -22.06 12.57
C ASN A 590 -19.11 -23.10 12.59
N LEU A 591 -18.19 -23.02 13.56
CA LEU A 591 -17.00 -23.85 13.65
C LEU A 591 -16.69 -24.18 15.12
N SER A 592 -16.85 -25.45 15.50
CA SER A 592 -16.73 -25.91 16.89
C SER A 592 -15.30 -25.81 17.45
N ASP A 593 -14.28 -25.91 16.60
CA ASP A 593 -12.86 -25.79 16.95
C ASP A 593 -12.24 -24.45 16.50
N GLY A 594 -13.08 -23.46 16.19
CA GLY A 594 -12.64 -22.12 15.80
C GLY A 594 -12.25 -21.20 16.97
N VAL A 595 -12.65 -21.54 18.19
CA VAL A 595 -12.30 -20.80 19.41
C VAL A 595 -11.93 -21.82 20.50
N ALA A 596 -10.77 -21.66 21.12
CA ALA A 596 -10.27 -22.51 22.20
C ALA A 596 -9.76 -21.62 23.33
N ASP A 597 -10.02 -21.97 24.60
CA ASP A 597 -9.58 -21.21 25.78
C ASP A 597 -9.87 -19.70 25.73
N ASN A 598 -11.02 -19.35 25.13
CA ASN A 598 -11.43 -17.97 24.83
C ASN A 598 -10.52 -17.22 23.83
N GLY A 599 -9.53 -17.85 23.23
CA GLY A 599 -8.74 -17.34 22.11
C GLY A 599 -9.24 -17.82 20.75
N LEU A 600 -8.94 -17.07 19.70
CA LEU A 600 -9.28 -17.42 18.32
C LEU A 600 -8.25 -18.41 17.77
N THR A 601 -8.65 -19.59 17.31
CA THR A 601 -7.71 -20.57 16.74
C THR A 601 -7.35 -20.22 15.29
N LEU A 602 -6.30 -20.83 14.73
CA LEU A 602 -5.96 -20.69 13.30
C LEU A 602 -7.16 -21.00 12.39
N LYS A 603 -7.94 -22.04 12.71
CA LYS A 603 -9.12 -22.41 11.92
C LYS A 603 -10.20 -21.34 12.02
N GLY A 604 -10.43 -20.79 13.22
CA GLY A 604 -11.34 -19.67 13.41
C GLY A 604 -10.91 -18.41 12.67
N PHE A 605 -9.61 -18.11 12.68
CA PHE A 605 -9.02 -16.98 11.95
C PHE A 605 -9.22 -17.10 10.44
N LEU A 606 -8.92 -18.27 9.85
CA LEU A 606 -9.15 -18.54 8.43
C LEU A 606 -10.66 -18.52 8.09
N PHE A 607 -11.51 -19.02 8.98
CA PHE A 607 -12.96 -18.95 8.81
C PHE A 607 -13.46 -17.49 8.76
N LEU A 608 -12.97 -16.60 9.63
CA LEU A 608 -13.35 -15.19 9.61
C LEU A 608 -12.95 -14.52 8.28
N HIS A 609 -11.74 -14.76 7.79
CA HIS A 609 -11.31 -14.23 6.50
C HIS A 609 -12.14 -14.79 5.33
N THR A 610 -12.52 -16.07 5.38
CA THR A 610 -13.45 -16.66 4.41
C THR A 610 -14.79 -15.93 4.43
N LEU A 611 -15.33 -15.68 5.63
CA LEU A 611 -16.61 -14.98 5.82
C LEU A 611 -16.56 -13.54 5.31
N PHE A 612 -15.45 -12.83 5.52
CA PHE A 612 -15.27 -11.47 5.00
C PHE A 612 -15.30 -11.45 3.47
N ILE A 613 -14.57 -12.36 2.83
CA ILE A 613 -14.53 -12.44 1.36
C ILE A 613 -15.91 -12.79 0.79
N GLN A 614 -16.58 -13.80 1.35
CA GLN A 614 -17.92 -14.22 0.91
C GLN A 614 -18.99 -13.13 1.07
N ARG A 615 -18.80 -12.20 2.01
CA ARG A 615 -19.69 -11.06 2.23
C ARG A 615 -19.30 -9.81 1.42
N GLY A 616 -18.36 -9.94 0.47
CA GLY A 616 -17.89 -8.83 -0.35
C GLY A 616 -17.02 -7.82 0.39
N ARG A 617 -16.45 -8.20 1.55
CA ARG A 617 -15.56 -7.39 2.40
C ARG A 617 -14.11 -7.85 2.32
N HIS A 618 -13.65 -8.21 1.13
CA HIS A 618 -12.30 -8.73 0.91
C HIS A 618 -11.21 -7.65 1.13
N GLU A 619 -11.54 -6.35 1.10
CA GLU A 619 -10.61 -5.26 1.46
C GLU A 619 -10.08 -5.40 2.90
N THR A 620 -10.89 -5.97 3.80
CA THR A 620 -10.48 -6.24 5.18
C THR A 620 -9.33 -7.24 5.22
N THR A 621 -9.39 -8.28 4.38
CA THR A 621 -8.31 -9.28 4.24
C THR A 621 -7.07 -8.68 3.60
N TRP A 622 -7.24 -7.88 2.53
CA TRP A 622 -6.12 -7.19 1.88
C TRP A 622 -5.41 -6.19 2.79
N THR A 623 -6.15 -5.48 3.64
CA THR A 623 -5.58 -4.56 4.64
C THR A 623 -4.62 -5.31 5.57
N VAL A 624 -5.03 -6.49 6.04
CA VAL A 624 -4.18 -7.36 6.88
C VAL A 624 -2.97 -7.84 6.09
N LEU A 625 -3.16 -8.37 4.88
CA LEU A 625 -2.06 -8.87 4.04
C LEU A 625 -1.00 -7.79 3.79
N ARG A 626 -1.41 -6.61 3.33
CA ARG A 626 -0.50 -5.48 3.07
C ARG A 626 0.18 -4.96 4.33
N ARG A 627 -0.53 -4.94 5.47
CA ARG A 627 0.08 -4.55 6.75
C ARG A 627 1.25 -5.46 7.15
N PHE A 628 1.20 -6.72 6.73
CA PHE A 628 2.22 -7.74 6.95
C PHE A 628 3.22 -7.88 5.78
N GLY A 629 3.21 -6.93 4.84
CA GLY A 629 4.20 -6.80 3.77
C GLY A 629 3.90 -7.57 2.51
N TYR A 630 2.69 -8.13 2.36
CA TYR A 630 2.29 -8.86 1.15
C TYR A 630 1.78 -7.92 0.05
N ASP A 631 2.11 -8.28 -1.20
CA ASP A 631 1.57 -7.68 -2.42
C ASP A 631 0.35 -8.43 -2.98
N ASP A 632 -0.13 -8.01 -4.15
CA ASP A 632 -1.33 -8.54 -4.80
C ASP A 632 -1.15 -9.99 -5.32
N ASP A 633 0.10 -10.45 -5.46
CA ASP A 633 0.46 -11.83 -5.79
C ASP A 633 0.64 -12.72 -4.55
N LEU A 634 0.44 -12.14 -3.36
CA LEU A 634 0.62 -12.79 -2.05
C LEU A 634 2.08 -13.19 -1.79
N GLU A 635 3.01 -12.41 -2.33
CA GLU A 635 4.44 -12.50 -2.05
C GLU A 635 4.87 -11.37 -1.11
N LEU A 636 5.94 -11.59 -0.34
CA LEU A 636 6.47 -10.55 0.55
C LEU A 636 7.28 -9.55 -0.27
N THR A 637 6.90 -8.29 -0.20
CA THR A 637 7.51 -7.21 -0.99
C THR A 637 9.02 -7.08 -0.75
N PRO A 638 9.81 -6.78 -1.79
CA PRO A 638 11.24 -6.52 -1.65
C PRO A 638 11.55 -5.39 -0.67
N GLU A 639 10.72 -4.36 -0.60
CA GLU A 639 10.87 -3.22 0.32
C GLU A 639 10.74 -3.65 1.78
N TYR A 640 9.86 -4.63 2.06
CA TYR A 640 9.66 -5.18 3.40
C TYR A 640 10.80 -6.09 3.84
N LEU A 641 11.32 -6.95 2.95
CA LEU A 641 12.38 -7.92 3.25
C LEU A 641 13.79 -7.32 3.17
N PHE A 642 14.03 -6.41 2.23
CA PHE A 642 15.34 -5.85 1.91
C PHE A 642 15.35 -4.32 2.03
N PRO A 643 15.03 -3.76 3.22
CA PRO A 643 15.03 -2.31 3.40
C PRO A 643 16.43 -1.73 3.16
N PRO A 644 16.53 -0.53 2.57
CA PRO A 644 17.81 0.05 2.21
C PRO A 644 18.64 0.38 3.46
N LEU A 645 19.83 -0.22 3.56
CA LEU A 645 20.81 0.07 4.62
C LEU A 645 22.19 0.27 4.02
N LYS A 646 22.69 1.52 4.03
CA LYS A 646 24.03 1.85 3.54
C LYS A 646 25.06 1.68 4.66
N ILE A 647 26.08 0.86 4.39
CA ILE A 647 27.17 0.60 5.34
C ILE A 647 28.43 1.25 4.80
N PRO A 648 29.00 2.26 5.49
CA PRO A 648 30.25 2.87 5.07
C PRO A 648 31.41 1.87 5.13
N PRO A 649 32.47 2.06 4.33
CA PRO A 649 33.69 1.25 4.42
C PRO A 649 34.27 1.27 5.85
N ASP A 650 34.91 0.17 6.26
CA ASP A 650 35.54 0.00 7.58
C ASP A 650 34.59 0.05 8.80
N CYS A 651 33.27 0.18 8.59
CA CYS A 651 32.23 0.02 9.60
C CYS A 651 31.80 -1.45 9.74
N THR A 652 31.16 -1.79 10.86
CA THR A 652 30.55 -3.10 11.10
C THR A 652 29.08 -2.94 11.48
N THR A 653 28.32 -4.02 11.39
CA THR A 653 26.90 -4.09 11.73
C THR A 653 26.69 -4.95 12.98
N GLU A 654 25.92 -4.44 13.93
CA GLU A 654 25.58 -5.11 15.18
C GLU A 654 24.07 -5.01 15.43
N LEU A 655 23.49 -5.93 16.19
CA LEU A 655 22.12 -5.81 16.68
C LEU A 655 22.06 -4.79 17.80
N ASN A 656 21.06 -3.92 17.81
CA ASN A 656 20.82 -3.03 18.94
C ASN A 656 20.13 -3.79 20.11
N HIS A 657 20.02 -3.12 21.26
CA HIS A 657 19.45 -3.72 22.46
C HIS A 657 18.00 -4.21 22.27
N HIS A 658 17.15 -3.43 21.58
CA HIS A 658 15.76 -3.81 21.32
C HIS A 658 15.64 -5.02 20.39
N ALA A 659 16.53 -5.13 19.40
CA ALA A 659 16.61 -6.30 18.54
C ALA A 659 17.02 -7.55 19.31
N TYR A 660 17.97 -7.44 20.26
CA TYR A 660 18.28 -8.56 21.16
C TYR A 660 17.06 -8.95 22.00
N LEU A 661 16.34 -8.00 22.63
CA LEU A 661 15.13 -8.31 23.40
C LEU A 661 14.06 -9.01 22.56
N PHE A 662 13.86 -8.58 21.31
CA PHE A 662 12.96 -9.24 20.38
C PHE A 662 13.39 -10.69 20.10
N LEU A 663 14.67 -10.92 19.81
CA LEU A 663 15.18 -12.26 19.56
C LEU A 663 15.10 -13.15 20.81
N GLN A 664 15.28 -12.59 21.99
CA GLN A 664 15.09 -13.30 23.25
C GLN A 664 13.63 -13.73 23.42
N SER A 665 12.66 -12.84 23.16
CA SER A 665 11.25 -13.22 23.22
C SER A 665 10.89 -14.27 22.17
N ILE A 666 11.48 -14.21 20.96
CA ILE A 666 11.30 -15.24 19.94
C ILE A 666 11.90 -16.58 20.39
N PHE A 667 13.05 -16.59 21.06
CA PHE A 667 13.60 -17.83 21.61
C PHE A 667 12.65 -18.42 22.66
N ASP A 668 12.27 -17.62 23.66
CA ASP A 668 11.45 -18.08 24.79
C ASP A 668 10.06 -18.57 24.31
N LYS A 669 9.53 -17.95 23.25
CA LYS A 669 8.30 -18.35 22.57
C LYS A 669 8.34 -19.79 22.02
N HIS A 670 9.51 -20.24 21.57
CA HIS A 670 9.68 -21.55 20.94
C HIS A 670 10.41 -22.59 21.82
N ASP A 671 11.01 -22.19 22.94
CA ASP A 671 11.55 -23.08 23.98
C ASP A 671 10.40 -23.58 24.88
N LEU A 672 9.62 -24.53 24.36
CA LEU A 672 8.40 -25.02 24.99
C LEU A 672 8.71 -25.91 26.19
N ASP A 673 9.81 -26.66 26.15
CA ASP A 673 10.24 -27.52 27.25
C ASP A 673 11.09 -26.80 28.31
N ARG A 674 11.45 -25.53 28.05
CA ARG A 674 12.16 -24.61 28.95
C ARG A 674 13.53 -25.15 29.35
N ASP A 675 14.21 -25.85 28.44
CA ASP A 675 15.55 -26.38 28.65
C ASP A 675 16.66 -25.38 28.30
N CYS A 676 16.30 -24.15 27.91
CA CYS A 676 17.21 -23.10 27.43
C CYS A 676 17.99 -23.51 26.16
N ALA A 677 17.44 -24.43 25.37
CA ALA A 677 17.89 -24.79 24.04
C ALA A 677 16.69 -25.00 23.10
N LEU A 678 16.95 -24.96 21.80
CA LEU A 678 15.96 -25.26 20.78
C LEU A 678 16.26 -26.64 20.20
N SER A 679 15.38 -27.58 20.49
CA SER A 679 15.35 -28.89 19.86
C SER A 679 15.10 -28.77 18.34
N PRO A 680 15.34 -29.84 17.55
CA PRO A 680 15.06 -29.81 16.12
C PRO A 680 13.59 -29.54 15.79
N ASP A 681 12.66 -29.98 16.63
CA ASP A 681 11.23 -29.76 16.43
C ASP A 681 10.83 -28.31 16.74
N GLU A 682 11.41 -27.70 17.78
CA GLU A 682 11.22 -26.28 18.12
C GLU A 682 11.86 -25.35 17.09
N LEU A 683 13.06 -25.68 16.58
CA LEU A 683 13.65 -24.96 15.44
C LEU A 683 12.77 -25.05 14.20
N LYS A 684 12.21 -26.23 13.92
CA LYS A 684 11.28 -26.41 12.80
C LYS A 684 10.01 -25.59 13.00
N ASP A 685 9.51 -25.50 14.24
CA ASP A 685 8.37 -24.68 14.60
C ASP A 685 8.64 -23.18 14.40
N LEU A 686 9.75 -22.67 14.94
CA LEU A 686 10.25 -21.30 14.72
C LEU A 686 10.31 -20.95 13.22
N PHE A 687 10.85 -21.86 12.40
CA PHE A 687 11.01 -21.61 10.97
C PHE A 687 9.76 -21.88 10.13
N LYS A 688 8.61 -22.19 10.74
CA LYS A 688 7.31 -22.28 10.01
C LYS A 688 6.86 -20.95 9.39
N VAL A 689 7.40 -19.81 9.84
CA VAL A 689 7.15 -18.49 9.26
C VAL A 689 8.16 -18.11 8.16
N PHE A 690 9.13 -18.99 7.88
CA PHE A 690 10.11 -18.82 6.82
C PHE A 690 9.69 -19.60 5.56
N PRO A 691 10.05 -19.11 4.36
CA PRO A 691 9.79 -19.84 3.11
C PRO A 691 10.74 -21.03 2.90
N TYR A 692 11.86 -21.09 3.63
CA TYR A 692 12.87 -22.16 3.57
C TYR A 692 13.53 -22.35 4.95
N MET A 693 14.33 -23.41 5.11
CA MET A 693 15.13 -23.63 6.32
C MET A 693 16.36 -22.69 6.32
N PRO A 694 16.43 -21.65 7.16
CA PRO A 694 17.47 -20.64 7.07
C PRO A 694 18.83 -21.13 7.58
N TRP A 695 18.84 -22.09 8.50
CA TRP A 695 20.05 -22.58 9.15
C TRP A 695 20.40 -23.99 8.70
N GLY A 696 21.62 -24.14 8.19
CA GLY A 696 22.21 -25.43 7.88
C GLY A 696 22.64 -26.18 9.15
N PRO A 697 22.97 -27.48 9.03
CA PRO A 697 23.40 -28.29 10.17
C PRO A 697 24.79 -27.91 10.70
N ASP A 698 25.54 -27.08 9.97
CA ASP A 698 26.81 -26.48 10.37
C ASP A 698 26.64 -25.39 11.46
N VAL A 699 25.45 -24.79 11.57
CA VAL A 699 25.14 -23.80 12.62
C VAL A 699 25.33 -24.41 14.01
N ASN A 700 24.91 -25.66 14.21
CA ASN A 700 25.15 -26.39 15.45
C ASN A 700 26.63 -26.53 15.79
N ASN A 701 27.56 -26.35 14.85
CA ASN A 701 29.00 -26.34 15.10
C ASN A 701 29.65 -24.96 15.00
N THR A 702 28.84 -23.92 14.83
CA THR A 702 29.26 -22.52 14.78
C THR A 702 29.03 -21.81 16.12
N VAL A 703 28.00 -22.24 16.86
CA VAL A 703 27.56 -21.60 18.11
C VAL A 703 27.49 -22.57 19.28
N CYS A 704 27.23 -22.05 20.48
CA CYS A 704 27.04 -22.86 21.68
C CYS A 704 25.85 -23.81 21.56
N THR A 705 26.05 -25.05 21.99
CA THR A 705 25.01 -26.09 22.01
C THR A 705 25.01 -26.84 23.33
N ASN A 706 23.86 -27.35 23.76
CA ASN A 706 23.74 -28.21 24.95
C ASN A 706 24.41 -29.58 24.70
N GLU A 707 24.30 -30.51 25.66
CA GLU A 707 24.90 -31.85 25.58
C GLU A 707 24.40 -32.69 24.40
N ARG A 708 23.15 -32.45 23.96
CA ARG A 708 22.51 -33.13 22.82
C ARG A 708 22.87 -32.52 21.47
N GLY A 709 23.59 -31.39 21.46
CA GLY A 709 23.92 -30.65 20.25
C GLY A 709 22.83 -29.69 19.79
N TRP A 710 21.82 -29.41 20.63
CA TRP A 710 20.77 -28.43 20.36
C TRP A 710 21.27 -27.01 20.64
N ILE A 711 20.82 -26.03 19.86
CA ILE A 711 21.29 -24.64 19.95
C ILE A 711 20.80 -24.04 21.25
N THR A 712 21.69 -23.59 22.13
CA THR A 712 21.27 -22.96 23.40
C THR A 712 20.77 -21.54 23.19
N TYR A 713 20.12 -20.95 24.19
CA TYR A 713 19.76 -19.52 24.23
C TYR A 713 20.92 -18.61 23.81
N GLN A 714 22.10 -18.79 24.43
CA GLN A 714 23.28 -18.01 24.07
C GLN A 714 23.78 -18.33 22.65
N GLY A 715 23.67 -19.59 22.22
CA GLY A 715 24.00 -20.00 20.86
C GLY A 715 23.10 -19.36 19.81
N PHE A 716 21.80 -19.24 20.09
CA PHE A 716 20.81 -18.59 19.25
C PHE A 716 21.17 -17.11 19.05
N LEU A 717 21.38 -16.37 20.13
CA LEU A 717 21.80 -14.95 20.05
C LEU A 717 23.15 -14.80 19.33
N SER A 718 24.07 -15.73 19.53
CA SER A 718 25.37 -15.74 18.85
C SER A 718 25.21 -15.95 17.34
N GLN A 719 24.29 -16.81 16.89
CA GLN A 719 24.03 -17.06 15.47
C GLN A 719 23.45 -15.83 14.79
N TRP A 720 22.52 -15.14 15.44
CA TRP A 720 21.98 -13.87 14.95
C TRP A 720 23.05 -12.77 14.91
N THR A 721 23.90 -12.69 15.93
CA THR A 721 25.03 -11.76 15.98
C THR A 721 26.02 -12.01 14.83
N LEU A 722 26.33 -13.29 14.55
CA LEU A 722 27.19 -13.70 13.45
C LEU A 722 26.60 -13.32 12.09
N THR A 723 25.31 -13.65 11.89
CA THR A 723 24.59 -13.35 10.64
C THR A 723 24.58 -11.84 10.41
N THR A 724 24.26 -11.06 11.45
CA THR A 724 24.26 -9.58 11.38
C THR A 724 25.61 -9.00 10.99
N TYR A 725 26.71 -9.57 11.51
CA TYR A 725 28.07 -9.09 11.24
C TYR A 725 28.57 -9.45 9.84
N LEU A 726 28.23 -10.64 9.33
CA LEU A 726 28.74 -11.14 8.05
C LEU A 726 27.83 -10.85 6.86
N ASP A 727 26.52 -10.95 7.02
CA ASP A 727 25.51 -10.79 5.97
C ASP A 727 24.26 -10.12 6.57
N VAL A 728 24.35 -8.80 6.73
CA VAL A 728 23.29 -7.99 7.32
C VAL A 728 22.01 -8.00 6.47
N GLN A 729 22.09 -8.09 5.13
CA GLN A 729 20.90 -8.18 4.28
C GLN A 729 20.10 -9.45 4.61
N ARG A 730 20.78 -10.58 4.77
CA ARG A 730 20.13 -11.83 5.21
C ARG A 730 19.55 -11.72 6.61
N CYS A 731 20.21 -11.02 7.52
CA CYS A 731 19.65 -10.76 8.85
C CYS A 731 18.35 -9.95 8.77
N LEU A 732 18.31 -8.90 7.93
CA LEU A 732 17.12 -8.07 7.71
C LEU A 732 15.98 -8.90 7.11
N GLU A 733 16.28 -9.75 6.12
CA GLU A 733 15.32 -10.68 5.51
C GLU A 733 14.71 -11.61 6.58
N TYR A 734 15.54 -12.19 7.46
CA TYR A 734 15.08 -13.09 8.52
C TYR A 734 14.24 -12.38 9.58
N LEU A 735 14.60 -11.14 9.95
CA LEU A 735 13.77 -10.30 10.81
C LEU A 735 12.42 -9.98 10.15
N GLY A 736 12.41 -9.77 8.84
CA GLY A 736 11.19 -9.64 8.04
C GLY A 736 10.30 -10.88 8.12
N TYR A 737 10.88 -12.08 7.98
CA TYR A 737 10.12 -13.34 8.12
C TYR A 737 9.53 -13.52 9.52
N LEU A 738 10.26 -13.12 10.57
CA LEU A 738 9.78 -13.12 11.96
C LEU A 738 8.77 -12.00 12.27
N GLY A 739 8.57 -11.04 11.37
CA GLY A 739 7.63 -9.93 11.60
C GLY A 739 8.16 -8.82 12.51
N TYR A 740 9.48 -8.63 12.61
CA TYR A 740 10.09 -7.67 13.54
C TYR A 740 9.53 -6.25 13.40
N SER A 741 9.52 -5.66 12.20
CA SER A 741 9.00 -4.29 12.01
C SER A 741 7.53 -4.13 12.42
N ILE A 742 6.75 -5.22 12.35
CA ILE A 742 5.33 -5.24 12.68
C ILE A 742 5.16 -5.32 14.20
N LEU A 743 5.80 -6.30 14.83
CA LEU A 743 5.70 -6.55 16.27
C LEU A 743 6.38 -5.46 17.11
N ALA A 744 7.49 -4.91 16.63
CA ALA A 744 8.21 -3.82 17.28
C ALA A 744 7.70 -2.41 16.86
N GLU A 745 6.67 -2.34 16.00
CA GLU A 745 6.08 -1.10 15.48
C GLU A 745 7.13 -0.12 14.93
N GLN A 746 8.07 -0.64 14.12
CA GLN A 746 9.16 0.12 13.49
C GLN A 746 8.91 0.34 12.00
N GLU A 747 9.55 1.36 11.42
CA GLU A 747 9.44 1.65 9.98
C GLU A 747 9.96 0.49 9.11
N SER A 748 11.04 -0.18 9.52
CA SER A 748 11.61 -1.31 8.78
C SER A 748 12.46 -2.23 9.66
N GLN A 749 12.93 -3.34 9.08
CA GLN A 749 13.87 -4.25 9.75
C GLN A 749 15.21 -3.57 10.05
N ALA A 750 15.58 -2.53 9.29
CA ALA A 750 16.85 -1.81 9.46
C ALA A 750 16.95 -1.10 10.83
N SER A 751 15.81 -0.80 11.47
CA SER A 751 15.75 -0.26 12.83
C SER A 751 16.33 -1.19 13.89
N ALA A 752 16.56 -2.48 13.58
CA ALA A 752 17.22 -3.43 14.46
C ALA A 752 18.76 -3.27 14.48
N ILE A 753 19.34 -2.60 13.48
CA ILE A 753 20.78 -2.63 13.21
C ILE A 753 21.45 -1.35 13.68
N THR A 754 22.55 -1.52 14.43
CA THR A 754 23.51 -0.46 14.73
C THR A 754 24.68 -0.56 13.77
N VAL A 755 24.89 0.48 12.96
CA VAL A 755 26.10 0.62 12.15
C VAL A 755 27.17 1.29 13.02
N THR A 756 28.26 0.57 13.26
CA THR A 756 29.37 1.08 14.07
C THR A 756 30.14 2.15 13.29
N ARG A 757 30.92 2.99 14.00
CA ARG A 757 31.76 3.99 13.34
C ARG A 757 32.98 3.38 12.66
N ASP A 758 33.61 4.17 11.80
CA ASP A 758 34.83 3.81 11.07
C ASP A 758 35.95 3.34 12.03
N LYS A 759 36.55 2.20 11.72
CA LYS A 759 37.68 1.61 12.45
C LYS A 759 38.88 2.55 12.56
N LYS A 760 39.12 3.42 11.58
CA LYS A 760 40.19 4.43 11.63
C LYS A 760 39.99 5.40 12.79
N ILE A 761 38.75 5.78 13.07
CA ILE A 761 38.39 6.65 14.20
C ILE A 761 38.65 5.92 15.52
N ASP A 762 38.31 4.62 15.61
CA ASP A 762 38.61 3.80 16.79
C ASP A 762 40.11 3.74 17.09
N LEU A 763 40.93 3.52 16.05
CA LEU A 763 42.39 3.47 16.19
C LEU A 763 42.99 4.83 16.58
N GLN A 764 42.48 5.93 16.01
CA GLN A 764 42.91 7.28 16.36
C GLN A 764 42.56 7.65 17.79
N LYS A 765 41.31 7.36 18.21
CA LYS A 765 40.81 7.63 19.56
C LYS A 765 41.29 6.62 20.60
N LYS A 766 41.94 5.53 20.16
CA LYS A 766 42.41 4.44 21.03
C LYS A 766 41.28 3.85 21.89
N GLN A 767 40.06 3.86 21.37
CA GLN A 767 38.87 3.39 22.07
C GLN A 767 37.84 2.94 21.03
N THR A 768 37.16 1.84 21.29
CA THR A 768 36.05 1.35 20.46
C THR A 768 34.79 1.15 21.30
N GLN A 769 33.63 1.29 20.66
CA GLN A 769 32.31 0.98 21.23
C GLN A 769 31.74 -0.32 20.65
N ARG A 770 32.49 -1.01 19.78
CA ARG A 770 32.07 -2.28 19.19
C ARG A 770 31.87 -3.34 20.27
N ASN A 771 30.91 -4.22 20.04
CA ASN A 771 30.67 -5.39 20.86
C ASN A 771 31.12 -6.67 20.15
N VAL A 772 31.27 -6.66 18.83
CA VAL A 772 31.67 -7.83 18.04
C VAL A 772 33.04 -7.62 17.42
N PHE A 773 33.96 -8.54 17.67
CA PHE A 773 35.33 -8.51 17.12
C PHE A 773 35.63 -9.74 16.29
N ARG A 774 36.09 -9.54 15.05
CA ARG A 774 36.51 -10.64 14.16
C ARG A 774 37.98 -10.95 14.34
N CYS A 775 38.30 -12.22 14.54
CA CYS A 775 39.65 -12.75 14.59
C CYS A 775 39.84 -13.84 13.53
N ASN A 776 40.80 -13.62 12.64
CA ASN A 776 41.14 -14.60 11.60
C ASN A 776 42.17 -15.60 12.16
N VAL A 777 41.84 -16.89 12.08
CA VAL A 777 42.66 -18.01 12.53
C VAL A 777 43.40 -18.57 11.33
N VAL A 778 44.72 -18.39 11.30
CA VAL A 778 45.56 -18.65 10.13
C VAL A 778 46.68 -19.61 10.51
N GLY A 779 46.95 -20.59 9.65
CA GLY A 779 47.96 -21.62 9.90
C GLY A 779 47.88 -22.72 8.85
N MET A 780 48.92 -23.55 8.78
CA MET A 780 49.01 -24.64 7.81
C MET A 780 47.88 -25.68 7.98
N LYS A 781 47.54 -26.43 6.94
CA LYS A 781 46.57 -27.54 7.04
C LYS A 781 46.98 -28.55 8.11
N GLY A 782 46.02 -28.95 8.94
CA GLY A 782 46.25 -29.92 10.02
C GLY A 782 46.92 -29.37 11.28
N CYS A 783 47.24 -28.06 11.35
CA CYS A 783 47.89 -27.48 12.54
C CYS A 783 46.99 -27.37 13.77
N GLY A 784 45.66 -27.52 13.61
CA GLY A 784 44.70 -27.50 14.72
C GLY A 784 43.73 -26.31 14.73
N LYS A 785 43.66 -25.50 13.66
CA LYS A 785 42.76 -24.33 13.54
C LYS A 785 41.31 -24.62 13.95
N SER A 786 40.69 -25.62 13.32
CA SER A 786 39.30 -25.97 13.62
C SER A 786 39.12 -26.43 15.08
N GLY A 787 40.16 -26.98 15.72
CA GLY A 787 40.14 -27.29 17.15
C GLY A 787 40.13 -26.05 18.04
N VAL A 788 40.81 -24.97 17.63
CA VAL A 788 40.76 -23.65 18.29
C VAL A 788 39.36 -23.06 18.19
N LEU A 789 38.70 -23.14 17.03
CA LEU A 789 37.32 -22.68 16.85
C LEU A 789 36.36 -23.41 17.79
N GLN A 790 36.39 -24.75 17.78
CA GLN A 790 35.48 -25.56 18.60
C GLN A 790 35.76 -25.42 20.11
N ALA A 791 36.99 -25.09 20.49
CA ALA A 791 37.33 -24.78 21.88
C ALA A 791 36.69 -23.48 22.38
N LEU A 792 36.45 -22.48 21.52
CA LEU A 792 35.68 -21.29 21.89
C LEU A 792 34.24 -21.65 22.31
N LEU A 793 33.67 -22.68 21.68
CA LEU A 793 32.36 -23.24 21.99
C LEU A 793 32.40 -24.22 23.18
N GLY A 794 33.55 -24.35 23.84
CA GLY A 794 33.74 -25.21 25.00
C GLY A 794 33.86 -26.71 24.70
N ARG A 795 34.23 -27.09 23.48
CA ARG A 795 34.30 -28.50 23.06
C ARG A 795 35.73 -29.01 23.07
N ASN A 796 35.99 -30.05 23.88
CA ASN A 796 37.27 -30.75 23.88
C ASN A 796 37.44 -31.65 22.64
N LEU A 797 38.64 -32.21 22.46
CA LEU A 797 39.00 -33.01 21.28
C LEU A 797 38.11 -34.25 21.11
N ILE A 798 37.65 -34.87 22.21
CA ILE A 798 36.76 -36.04 22.17
C ILE A 798 35.44 -35.66 21.50
N ARG A 799 34.83 -34.55 21.94
CA ARG A 799 33.58 -34.05 21.37
C ARG A 799 33.74 -33.60 19.92
N GLN A 800 34.88 -32.98 19.59
CA GLN A 800 35.18 -32.56 18.22
C GLN A 800 35.26 -33.73 17.24
N ARG A 801 35.73 -34.92 17.66
CA ARG A 801 35.81 -36.11 16.81
C ARG A 801 34.44 -36.67 16.40
N GLN A 802 33.38 -36.30 17.12
CA GLN A 802 32.01 -36.70 16.81
C GLN A 802 31.37 -35.82 15.72
N ILE A 803 32.00 -34.70 15.36
CA ILE A 803 31.49 -33.78 14.34
C ILE A 803 31.64 -34.42 12.95
N ARG A 804 30.50 -34.56 12.26
CA ARG A 804 30.46 -35.07 10.88
C ARG A 804 31.12 -34.09 9.92
N ALA A 805 31.74 -34.61 8.86
CA ALA A 805 32.41 -33.78 7.86
C ALA A 805 31.47 -32.78 7.19
N GLU A 806 30.22 -33.19 6.92
CA GLU A 806 29.17 -32.37 6.32
C GLU A 806 28.64 -31.24 7.23
N HIS A 807 28.90 -31.30 8.54
CA HIS A 807 28.46 -30.30 9.51
C HIS A 807 29.61 -29.39 9.97
N LYS A 808 30.76 -29.42 9.30
CA LYS A 808 31.91 -28.58 9.66
C LYS A 808 31.62 -27.12 9.35
N SER A 809 31.83 -26.27 10.33
CA SER A 809 31.82 -24.81 10.17
C SER A 809 33.24 -24.26 10.16
N TYR A 810 33.45 -23.23 9.35
CA TYR A 810 34.66 -22.41 9.33
C TYR A 810 34.53 -21.16 10.21
N TYR A 811 33.41 -21.02 10.92
CA TYR A 811 33.16 -19.94 11.86
C TYR A 811 32.89 -20.50 13.26
N ALA A 812 33.28 -19.74 14.28
CA ALA A 812 32.84 -19.97 15.64
C ALA A 812 32.64 -18.64 16.34
N ILE A 813 31.53 -18.48 17.06
CA ILE A 813 31.22 -17.24 17.78
C ILE A 813 30.75 -17.56 19.20
N ASN A 814 31.23 -16.78 20.17
CA ASN A 814 30.78 -16.86 21.56
C ASN A 814 31.09 -15.57 22.31
N THR A 815 30.50 -15.41 23.50
CA THR A 815 30.83 -14.31 24.41
C THR A 815 32.13 -14.58 25.17
N VAL A 816 32.88 -13.50 25.40
CA VAL A 816 34.15 -13.46 26.11
C VAL A 816 34.15 -12.23 27.01
N TYR A 817 34.54 -12.41 28.27
CA TYR A 817 34.63 -11.33 29.24
C TYR A 817 36.03 -10.73 29.25
N VAL A 818 36.14 -9.42 29.02
CA VAL A 818 37.38 -8.65 29.09
C VAL A 818 37.22 -7.53 30.10
N TYR A 819 37.94 -7.60 31.22
CA TYR A 819 37.89 -6.61 32.31
C TYR A 819 36.46 -6.30 32.80
N GLY A 820 35.59 -7.31 32.86
CA GLY A 820 34.20 -7.19 33.29
C GLY A 820 33.22 -6.73 32.19
N GLN A 821 33.70 -6.47 30.97
CA GLN A 821 32.85 -6.19 29.81
C GLN A 821 32.63 -7.47 29.01
N GLU A 822 31.37 -7.78 28.73
CA GLU A 822 31.01 -8.88 27.82
C GLU A 822 31.13 -8.42 26.37
N LYS A 823 31.82 -9.21 25.54
CA LYS A 823 32.02 -8.96 24.11
C LYS A 823 31.88 -10.25 23.31
N TYR A 824 31.49 -10.16 22.05
CA TYR A 824 31.49 -11.27 21.12
C TYR A 824 32.84 -11.40 20.42
N LEU A 825 33.40 -12.61 20.45
CA LEU A 825 34.54 -12.99 19.64
C LEU A 825 34.06 -13.88 18.49
N LEU A 826 34.32 -13.44 17.26
CA LEU A 826 34.02 -14.15 16.03
C LEU A 826 35.32 -14.69 15.46
N LEU A 827 35.50 -16.02 15.46
CA LEU A 827 36.63 -16.70 14.85
C LEU A 827 36.29 -17.14 13.43
N HIS A 828 37.21 -16.91 12.50
CA HIS A 828 37.13 -17.39 11.12
C HIS A 828 38.35 -18.28 10.82
N ASP A 829 38.11 -19.56 10.51
CA ASP A 829 39.13 -20.52 10.07
C ASP A 829 39.49 -20.24 8.61
N VAL A 830 40.61 -19.55 8.40
CA VAL A 830 41.06 -19.17 7.06
C VAL A 830 41.74 -20.36 6.40
N SER A 831 41.36 -20.64 5.16
CA SER A 831 41.86 -21.78 4.40
C SER A 831 43.39 -21.71 4.20
N ASP A 832 44.00 -22.88 4.04
CA ASP A 832 45.44 -22.98 3.77
C ASP A 832 45.70 -22.61 2.31
N SER A 833 45.99 -21.34 2.06
CA SER A 833 46.36 -20.78 0.76
C SER A 833 47.73 -20.11 0.86
N ASP A 834 48.50 -20.14 -0.23
CA ASP A 834 49.82 -19.50 -0.24
C ASP A 834 49.76 -17.98 -0.06
N PHE A 835 48.60 -17.37 -0.33
CA PHE A 835 48.33 -15.95 -0.20
C PHE A 835 46.95 -15.73 0.43
N LEU A 836 46.84 -14.72 1.29
CA LEU A 836 45.56 -14.24 1.79
C LEU A 836 44.99 -13.20 0.84
N THR A 837 43.70 -13.32 0.54
CA THR A 837 42.95 -12.29 -0.19
C THR A 837 42.78 -11.04 0.68
N ASP A 838 42.54 -9.87 0.06
CA ASP A 838 42.28 -8.63 0.81
C ASP A 838 41.13 -8.81 1.82
N ALA A 839 40.07 -9.54 1.45
CA ALA A 839 38.96 -9.87 2.33
C ALA A 839 39.37 -10.69 3.57
N GLU A 840 40.30 -11.64 3.42
CA GLU A 840 40.84 -12.48 4.50
C GLU A 840 41.90 -11.76 5.36
N THR A 841 42.39 -10.58 4.93
CA THR A 841 43.26 -9.74 5.77
C THR A 841 42.49 -8.80 6.69
N VAL A 842 41.21 -8.52 6.39
CA VAL A 842 40.37 -7.65 7.20
C VAL A 842 39.93 -8.38 8.48
N CYS A 843 40.48 -7.99 9.62
CA CYS A 843 40.04 -8.45 10.95
C CYS A 843 40.48 -7.49 12.05
N ASP A 844 40.01 -7.71 13.27
CA ASP A 844 40.37 -6.95 14.47
C ASP A 844 41.56 -7.56 15.22
N ALA A 845 41.80 -8.86 15.05
CA ALA A 845 43.01 -9.55 15.51
C ALA A 845 43.34 -10.75 14.60
N VAL A 846 44.60 -11.20 14.63
CA VAL A 846 45.06 -12.40 13.91
C VAL A 846 45.56 -13.43 14.91
N CYS A 847 45.08 -14.66 14.78
CA CYS A 847 45.55 -15.83 15.52
C CYS A 847 46.39 -16.72 14.60
N LEU A 848 47.72 -16.63 14.72
CA LEU A 848 48.67 -17.42 13.95
C LEU A 848 48.93 -18.76 14.66
N VAL A 849 48.37 -19.83 14.14
CA VAL A 849 48.39 -21.17 14.75
C VAL A 849 49.44 -22.05 14.08
N TYR A 850 50.38 -22.56 14.88
CA TYR A 850 51.33 -23.60 14.46
C TYR A 850 51.21 -24.83 15.34
N ASP A 851 51.66 -25.97 14.84
CA ASP A 851 51.58 -27.27 15.52
C ASP A 851 52.94 -27.62 16.12
N VAL A 852 53.00 -27.76 17.44
CA VAL A 852 54.26 -28.04 18.14
C VAL A 852 54.87 -29.39 17.77
N SER A 853 54.09 -30.32 17.23
CA SER A 853 54.55 -31.64 16.78
C SER A 853 55.02 -31.66 15.32
N ASN A 854 54.76 -30.58 14.56
CA ASN A 854 55.14 -30.47 13.15
C ASN A 854 56.25 -29.41 12.98
N PRO A 855 57.46 -29.79 12.56
CA PRO A 855 58.61 -28.89 12.52
C PRO A 855 58.48 -27.78 11.48
N LYS A 856 57.65 -27.95 10.43
CA LYS A 856 57.48 -26.97 9.34
C LYS A 856 56.33 -26.01 9.55
N SER A 857 55.49 -26.27 10.55
CA SER A 857 54.23 -25.52 10.73
C SER A 857 54.45 -24.05 11.08
N PHE A 858 55.51 -23.72 11.83
CA PHE A 858 55.78 -22.33 12.22
C PHE A 858 56.29 -21.46 11.05
N GLU A 859 56.96 -22.05 10.07
CA GLU A 859 57.42 -21.32 8.87
C GLU A 859 56.26 -20.62 8.17
N TYR A 860 55.12 -21.31 8.07
CA TYR A 860 53.89 -20.76 7.48
C TYR A 860 53.41 -19.50 8.23
N CYS A 861 53.32 -19.56 9.56
CA CYS A 861 52.94 -18.41 10.38
C CYS A 861 53.89 -17.22 10.19
N ALA A 862 55.19 -17.48 10.17
CA ALA A 862 56.19 -16.45 9.97
C ALA A 862 56.11 -15.83 8.56
N ARG A 863 55.85 -16.64 7.54
CA ARG A 863 55.68 -16.19 6.15
C ARG A 863 54.45 -15.29 6.01
N ILE A 864 53.29 -15.74 6.46
CA ILE A 864 52.03 -14.98 6.39
C ILE A 864 52.12 -13.66 7.17
N PHE A 865 52.69 -13.69 8.38
CA PHE A 865 52.92 -12.47 9.16
C PHE A 865 53.76 -11.46 8.38
N LYS A 866 54.89 -11.90 7.80
CA LYS A 866 55.79 -11.03 7.03
C LYS A 866 55.12 -10.44 5.79
N GLN A 867 54.27 -11.21 5.11
CA GLN A 867 53.62 -10.80 3.87
C GLN A 867 52.47 -9.81 4.09
N HIS A 868 51.67 -9.99 5.14
CA HIS A 868 50.40 -9.26 5.29
C HIS A 868 50.28 -8.43 6.57
N PHE A 869 50.97 -8.80 7.65
CA PHE A 869 50.70 -8.24 8.98
C PHE A 869 51.89 -7.51 9.63
N MET A 870 53.10 -7.60 9.08
CA MET A 870 54.30 -6.98 9.66
C MET A 870 54.15 -5.46 9.82
N ASP A 871 53.65 -4.79 8.78
CA ASP A 871 53.45 -3.34 8.75
C ASP A 871 51.99 -2.96 9.01
N SER A 872 51.16 -3.92 9.41
CA SER A 872 49.75 -3.72 9.72
C SER A 872 49.56 -3.19 11.14
N ARG A 873 48.45 -2.48 11.36
CA ARG A 873 47.99 -2.07 12.70
C ARG A 873 47.17 -3.15 13.41
N ILE A 874 46.97 -4.30 12.76
CA ILE A 874 46.19 -5.41 13.30
C ILE A 874 47.07 -6.20 14.28
N PRO A 875 46.63 -6.42 15.53
CA PRO A 875 47.41 -7.16 16.52
C PRO A 875 47.44 -8.67 16.17
N CYS A 876 48.62 -9.29 16.30
CA CYS A 876 48.84 -10.71 16.02
C CYS A 876 49.24 -11.48 17.28
N LEU A 877 48.61 -12.64 17.49
CA LEU A 877 48.93 -13.59 18.56
C LEU A 877 49.40 -14.92 17.94
N VAL A 878 50.56 -15.41 18.36
CA VAL A 878 51.06 -16.73 17.97
C VAL A 878 50.58 -17.78 18.97
N VAL A 879 49.96 -18.84 18.47
CA VAL A 879 49.44 -19.96 19.26
C VAL A 879 50.17 -21.25 18.88
N ALA A 880 50.78 -21.86 19.88
CA ALA A 880 51.45 -23.16 19.81
C ALA A 880 50.43 -24.26 20.14
N ALA A 881 49.71 -24.72 19.10
CA ALA A 881 48.64 -25.70 19.23
C ALA A 881 49.18 -27.13 19.43
N LYS A 882 48.32 -27.99 19.98
CA LYS A 882 48.62 -29.39 20.35
C LYS A 882 49.76 -29.49 21.38
N SER A 883 49.78 -28.56 22.33
CA SER A 883 50.81 -28.49 23.38
C SER A 883 50.86 -29.72 24.31
N ASP A 884 49.90 -30.63 24.19
CA ASP A 884 49.91 -31.95 24.84
C ASP A 884 50.86 -32.95 24.16
N LEU A 885 51.26 -32.69 22.91
CA LEU A 885 52.21 -33.52 22.17
C LEU A 885 53.66 -33.09 22.43
N HIS A 886 54.61 -33.96 22.09
CA HIS A 886 56.03 -33.65 22.21
C HIS A 886 56.42 -32.48 21.28
N GLU A 887 56.96 -31.42 21.85
CA GLU A 887 57.41 -30.24 21.12
C GLU A 887 58.67 -30.55 20.32
N VAL A 888 58.58 -30.43 18.99
CA VAL A 888 59.72 -30.59 18.07
C VAL A 888 60.34 -29.24 17.74
N ARG A 889 61.65 -29.25 17.47
CA ARG A 889 62.36 -28.06 17.00
C ARG A 889 61.80 -27.61 15.65
N GLN A 890 61.35 -26.35 15.60
CA GLN A 890 60.81 -25.76 14.37
C GLN A 890 61.92 -25.49 13.35
N GLU A 891 61.70 -25.93 12.11
CA GLU A 891 62.57 -25.76 10.94
C GLU A 891 62.41 -24.33 10.37
N TYR A 892 62.71 -23.33 11.19
CA TYR A 892 62.75 -21.94 10.78
C TYR A 892 64.01 -21.27 11.34
N SER A 893 64.46 -20.21 10.67
CA SER A 893 65.73 -19.51 10.98
C SER A 893 65.88 -19.06 12.44
N ILE A 894 64.77 -18.76 13.13
CA ILE A 894 64.74 -18.39 14.56
C ILE A 894 63.58 -19.12 15.27
N SER A 895 63.66 -19.26 16.60
CA SER A 895 62.60 -19.91 17.37
C SER A 895 61.30 -19.07 17.38
N PRO A 896 60.12 -19.69 17.62
CA PRO A 896 58.86 -18.95 17.73
C PRO A 896 58.88 -17.84 18.79
N ALA A 897 59.51 -18.09 19.95
CA ALA A 897 59.66 -17.10 21.01
C ALA A 897 60.55 -15.91 20.57
N GLU A 898 61.65 -16.20 19.88
CA GLU A 898 62.54 -15.17 19.36
C GLU A 898 61.89 -14.34 18.24
N PHE A 899 61.09 -14.99 17.39
CA PHE A 899 60.30 -14.32 16.36
C PHE A 899 59.30 -13.32 16.96
N CYS A 900 58.52 -13.74 17.97
CA CYS A 900 57.61 -12.84 18.67
C CYS A 900 58.35 -11.65 19.31
N ARG A 901 59.47 -11.90 19.98
CA ARG A 901 60.30 -10.85 20.60
C ARG A 901 60.82 -9.85 19.56
N LYS A 902 61.35 -10.35 18.44
CA LYS A 902 61.87 -9.52 17.34
C LYS A 902 60.81 -8.60 16.74
N HIS A 903 59.58 -9.09 16.63
CA HIS A 903 58.46 -8.39 16.00
C HIS A 903 57.49 -7.74 17.01
N LYS A 904 57.90 -7.60 18.29
CA LYS A 904 57.12 -6.97 19.37
C LYS A 904 55.71 -7.58 19.58
N MET A 905 55.56 -8.87 19.28
CA MET A 905 54.33 -9.61 19.55
C MET A 905 54.36 -10.25 20.94
N PRO A 906 53.19 -10.59 21.53
CA PRO A 906 53.15 -11.41 22.72
C PRO A 906 53.87 -12.76 22.50
N PRO A 907 54.44 -13.37 23.57
CA PRO A 907 55.10 -14.66 23.45
C PRO A 907 54.12 -15.73 22.94
N PRO A 908 54.60 -16.79 22.26
CA PRO A 908 53.75 -17.90 21.82
C PRO A 908 52.92 -18.46 22.97
N GLN A 909 51.62 -18.65 22.77
CA GLN A 909 50.71 -19.21 23.77
C GLN A 909 50.54 -20.71 23.54
N ALA A 910 50.93 -21.54 24.51
CA ALA A 910 50.66 -22.97 24.46
C ALA A 910 49.15 -23.23 24.55
N PHE A 911 48.64 -24.11 23.70
CA PHE A 911 47.22 -24.42 23.63
C PHE A 911 46.96 -25.87 23.24
N THR A 912 46.02 -26.51 23.92
CA THR A 912 45.54 -27.85 23.59
C THR A 912 44.03 -27.97 23.81
N CYS A 913 43.40 -28.77 22.96
CA CYS A 913 42.00 -29.18 23.11
C CYS A 913 41.90 -30.61 23.70
N ASN A 914 43.02 -31.30 23.91
CA ASN A 914 43.07 -32.65 24.45
C ASN A 914 43.02 -32.63 25.99
N THR A 915 41.92 -32.10 26.51
CA THR A 915 41.63 -31.97 27.94
C THR A 915 40.45 -32.85 28.32
N ALA A 916 40.43 -33.35 29.55
CA ALA A 916 39.27 -34.07 30.08
C ALA A 916 38.06 -33.13 30.17
N ASP A 917 38.28 -31.92 30.69
CA ASP A 917 37.28 -30.87 30.82
C ASP A 917 37.28 -29.90 29.62
N VAL A 918 36.48 -28.84 29.74
CA VAL A 918 36.39 -27.74 28.76
C VAL A 918 37.77 -27.11 28.52
N PRO A 919 38.19 -26.88 27.26
CA PRO A 919 39.47 -26.23 26.96
C PRO A 919 39.58 -24.83 27.57
N SER A 920 40.80 -24.41 27.92
CA SER A 920 41.04 -23.06 28.48
C SER A 920 40.56 -21.97 27.51
N LYS A 921 39.93 -20.93 28.06
CA LYS A 921 39.50 -19.75 27.31
C LYS A 921 40.52 -18.61 27.28
N ASP A 922 41.72 -18.80 27.83
CA ASP A 922 42.71 -17.73 28.01
C ASP A 922 43.14 -17.07 26.69
N ILE A 923 43.35 -17.88 25.64
CA ILE A 923 43.72 -17.36 24.32
C ILE A 923 42.61 -16.48 23.74
N PHE A 924 41.34 -16.80 23.97
CA PHE A 924 40.20 -16.04 23.48
C PHE A 924 40.07 -14.71 24.22
N VAL A 925 40.21 -14.72 25.55
CA VAL A 925 40.27 -13.48 26.35
C VAL A 925 41.41 -12.58 25.85
N LYS A 926 42.58 -13.15 25.57
CA LYS A 926 43.74 -12.40 25.07
C LYS A 926 43.50 -11.84 23.67
N LEU A 927 42.94 -12.62 22.75
CA LEU A 927 42.58 -12.17 21.40
C LEU A 927 41.57 -11.02 21.44
N THR A 928 40.49 -11.15 22.22
CA THR A 928 39.50 -10.09 22.39
C THR A 928 40.11 -8.84 23.03
N THR A 929 40.97 -9.01 24.05
CA THR A 929 41.68 -7.89 24.68
C THR A 929 42.55 -7.14 23.67
N MET A 930 43.27 -7.87 22.82
CA MET A 930 44.11 -7.28 21.78
C MET A 930 43.27 -6.55 20.71
N ALA A 931 42.13 -7.11 20.32
CA ALA A 931 41.19 -6.47 19.39
C ALA A 931 40.60 -5.17 19.96
N MET A 932 40.22 -5.16 21.24
CA MET A 932 39.70 -3.97 21.93
C MET A 932 40.76 -2.90 22.15
N TYR A 933 42.00 -3.30 22.43
CA TYR A 933 43.10 -2.40 22.78
C TYR A 933 44.36 -2.65 21.93
N PRO A 934 44.33 -2.39 20.60
CA PRO A 934 45.45 -2.74 19.70
C PRO A 934 46.78 -2.05 20.02
N HIS A 935 46.73 -0.95 20.78
CA HIS A 935 47.86 -0.08 21.08
C HIS A 935 48.50 -0.36 22.45
N VAL A 936 47.91 -1.23 23.28
CA VAL A 936 48.40 -1.48 24.65
C VAL A 936 49.31 -2.71 24.64
N THR A 937 50.57 -2.56 25.07
CA THR A 937 51.47 -3.71 25.20
C THR A 937 51.16 -4.50 26.47
N GLN A 938 51.48 -5.80 26.49
CA GLN A 938 51.24 -6.66 27.66
C GLN A 938 52.02 -6.21 28.92
N ALA A 939 53.06 -5.39 28.76
CA ALA A 939 53.79 -4.75 29.86
C ALA A 939 53.01 -3.57 30.49
N ASP A 940 52.30 -2.79 29.67
CA ASP A 940 51.48 -1.65 30.12
C ASP A 940 50.22 -2.09 30.88
N LEU A 941 49.66 -3.24 30.53
CA LEU A 941 48.47 -3.82 31.19
C LEU A 941 48.70 -4.25 32.64
N LYS A 942 49.92 -4.69 33.00
CA LYS A 942 50.28 -4.99 34.40
C LYS A 942 50.44 -3.72 35.25
N SER A 943 50.75 -2.59 34.62
CA SER A 943 50.84 -1.26 35.27
C SER A 943 49.46 -0.59 35.39
N SER A 944 48.61 -0.70 34.37
CA SER A 944 47.28 -0.06 34.34
C SER A 944 46.26 -0.75 35.25
N THR A 945 46.40 -2.05 35.51
CA THR A 945 45.56 -2.80 36.47
C THR A 945 45.69 -2.30 37.90
N PHE A 946 46.80 -1.66 38.27
CA PHE A 946 46.95 -0.97 39.55
C PHE A 946 46.12 0.33 39.60
N TRP A 947 46.16 1.14 38.53
CA TRP A 947 45.44 2.42 38.46
C TRP A 947 43.93 2.26 38.23
N LEU A 948 43.49 1.25 37.45
CA LEU A 948 42.07 0.94 37.26
C LEU A 948 41.41 0.42 38.56
N ARG A 949 42.13 -0.37 39.36
CA ARG A 949 41.67 -0.80 40.69
C ARG A 949 41.58 0.37 41.68
N ALA A 950 42.51 1.32 41.63
CA ALA A 950 42.46 2.54 42.43
C ALA A 950 41.29 3.47 42.03
N SER A 951 40.99 3.56 40.74
CA SER A 951 39.92 4.40 40.19
C SER A 951 38.51 3.85 40.49
N PHE A 952 38.34 2.53 40.41
CA PHE A 952 37.08 1.87 40.79
C PHE A 952 36.79 2.02 42.30
N GLY A 953 37.84 1.95 43.14
CA GLY A 953 37.72 2.22 44.58
C GLY A 953 37.19 3.64 44.84
N ALA A 954 37.77 4.66 44.21
CA ALA A 954 37.35 6.05 44.41
C ALA A 954 35.90 6.32 43.98
N THR A 955 35.42 5.66 42.91
CA THR A 955 34.06 5.86 42.40
C THR A 955 33.02 5.18 43.30
N VAL A 956 33.32 4.00 43.84
CA VAL A 956 32.45 3.31 44.81
C VAL A 956 32.39 4.08 46.13
N PHE A 957 33.50 4.66 46.60
CA PHE A 957 33.51 5.53 47.77
C PHE A 957 32.72 6.83 47.56
N ALA A 958 32.76 7.41 46.36
CA ALA A 958 31.98 8.61 46.03
C ALA A 958 30.47 8.33 45.98
N VAL A 959 30.06 7.19 45.42
CA VAL A 959 28.64 6.79 45.33
C VAL A 959 28.09 6.41 46.71
N LEU A 960 28.85 5.66 47.52
CA LEU A 960 28.48 5.36 48.91
C LEU A 960 28.45 6.61 49.78
N GLY A 961 29.41 7.53 49.58
CA GLY A 961 29.45 8.82 50.25
C GLY A 961 28.24 9.70 49.89
N PHE A 962 27.85 9.72 48.61
CA PHE A 962 26.67 10.46 48.15
C PHE A 962 25.36 9.84 48.66
N ALA A 963 25.27 8.51 48.72
CA ALA A 963 24.13 7.79 49.29
C ALA A 963 24.00 8.02 50.81
N MET A 964 25.12 7.99 51.55
CA MET A 964 25.13 8.34 52.99
C MET A 964 24.80 9.81 53.23
N TYR A 965 25.30 10.73 52.38
CA TYR A 965 24.97 12.15 52.45
C TYR A 965 23.47 12.40 52.22
N LYS A 966 22.86 11.71 51.25
CA LYS A 966 21.41 11.76 51.00
C LYS A 966 20.58 11.15 52.13
N ALA A 967 21.09 10.11 52.79
CA ALA A 967 20.42 9.48 53.95
C ALA A 967 20.47 10.38 55.20
N LEU A 968 21.60 11.06 55.44
CA LEU A 968 21.78 11.97 56.57
C LEU A 968 21.01 13.29 56.41
N LEU A 969 20.80 13.78 55.18
CA LEU A 969 19.96 14.95 54.91
C LEU A 969 18.46 14.70 55.05
N LYS A 970 18.02 13.44 55.12
CA LYS A 970 16.61 13.07 55.28
C LYS A 970 16.16 12.96 56.75
N GLN A 971 17.07 13.18 57.70
CA GLN A 971 16.81 13.15 59.14
C GLN A 971 17.05 14.52 59.84
N ARG A 972 17.01 15.63 59.10
CA ARG A 972 16.99 16.98 59.67
C ARG A 972 15.74 17.75 59.26
#